data_AF-A0A9E2J2A4-F1
#
_entry.id   AF-A0A9E2J2A4-F1
#
_cell.length_a   1.000
_cell.length_b   1.000
_cell.length_c   1.000
_cell.angle_alpha   90.00
_cell.angle_beta   90.00
_cell.angle_gamma   90.00
#
_symmetry.space_group_name_H-M   'P 1'
#
loop_
_entity.id
_entity.type
_entity.pdbx_description
1 polymer ?
#
loop_
_entity_poly.entity_id
_entity_poly.type
_entity_poly.pdbx_seq_one_letter_code
_entity_poly.pdbx_strand_id
1 'polypeptide(L)'
;MKNVLLVIFAVSLIFIKCSKDSPTSAVDDTSNNDVVVKSIGSNGGSIAVDSIEVSVPPNALNNSTNLTISVNDNNELAGESLISKSYLLEGLPDNYSQPITIKIKSNADNPNESFIAVGIEEFVKSKNSVENSFTMLDTYKSGNDLVCQLLVPDISLNKLNKIEGESISLFLQAVSGKSYTSSFGHFEISYSSLVSQQAINNLADYLEEAYSKFSAIGFDYSGRTKWPVKVTVRNLGQEDFGHSVSSVWGDNYGYLEFNSLKINDSESMRLTAGHEFFHLVQGLYDKRNRFSKAKFAPPHLWIDEAAAVWAEEKFTSQNNYISSIRDGHTSAPYKGMGASPLADAQSYGYGMSALIKYFQESKIVSIYNKIKAGSHPVEAILLSNSEPASYWWPDFINQYTEGKIYDDIRPLTLASDEQTQLFEINSSSDSLKIFETSCKDLSAALFNIKLKQIYFEPGTKLKINLTPDANLSLTLYKYKGESIEKLTSGNEITVGELQTLKDQGWYLLAVVTNDRWLSPYTGSKSINLKVSIQKDETIDLSKYKYCQFGIFYSSVLIEDSNGSTFTTTRNFIFPYDKTEGSFSGNTFTAVWDIQTGYPKRKGEMRVTVDPSTLTASSVYYTEIIDDNASFTTFVIEASNIAMQYYANNPPSTLSGQISGNDVCGSLSNFTYDIVSQTSGYWSKAKSIQCADNTSFTIVFKEY
;
A
#
# COMPACT_ATOMS: atom_id res chain seq x y z
N MET A 1 -21.33 -15.48 37.96
CA MET A 1 -21.77 -16.78 37.44
C MET A 1 -20.84 -17.18 36.31
N LYS A 2 -20.18 -18.35 36.50
CA LYS A 2 -19.39 -19.16 35.56
C LYS A 2 -18.14 -18.57 34.88
N ASN A 3 -17.01 -19.04 35.41
CA ASN A 3 -15.62 -19.02 34.96
C ASN A 3 -15.40 -19.73 33.62
N VAL A 4 -14.44 -19.24 32.82
CA VAL A 4 -13.59 -20.01 31.87
C VAL A 4 -12.27 -19.23 31.78
N LEU A 5 -11.27 -19.48 32.63
CA LEU A 5 -10.18 -20.47 32.58
C LEU A 5 -9.30 -20.42 31.32
N LEU A 6 -8.15 -19.79 31.53
CA LEU A 6 -6.92 -19.73 30.75
C LEU A 6 -6.34 -21.15 30.56
N VAL A 7 -5.97 -21.55 29.34
CA VAL A 7 -5.19 -22.78 29.08
C VAL A 7 -3.90 -22.41 28.35
N ILE A 8 -2.79 -22.54 29.08
CA ILE A 8 -1.41 -22.52 28.61
C ILE A 8 -1.07 -23.96 28.19
N PHE A 9 -0.67 -24.17 26.94
CA PHE A 9 -0.21 -25.48 26.45
C PHE A 9 1.32 -25.53 26.52
N ALA A 10 1.84 -26.21 27.54
CA ALA A 10 3.22 -26.64 27.63
C ALA A 10 3.35 -28.03 26.97
N VAL A 11 4.14 -28.13 25.90
CA VAL A 11 4.46 -29.40 25.24
C VAL A 11 5.63 -30.04 25.97
N SER A 12 5.36 -31.11 26.71
CA SER A 12 6.35 -31.96 27.34
C SER A 12 6.43 -33.30 26.59
N LEU A 13 7.65 -33.64 26.20
CA LEU A 13 8.10 -34.91 25.63
C LEU A 13 7.54 -36.13 26.38
N ILE A 14 6.95 -37.08 25.65
CA ILE A 14 6.75 -38.45 26.12
C ILE A 14 7.35 -39.41 25.08
N PHE A 15 8.49 -39.99 25.44
CA PHE A 15 9.05 -41.19 24.82
C PHE A 15 8.13 -42.38 25.14
N ILE A 16 7.53 -43.00 24.12
CA ILE A 16 6.90 -44.32 24.26
C ILE A 16 7.85 -45.37 23.69
N LYS A 17 8.47 -46.07 24.62
CA LYS A 17 9.23 -47.31 24.46
C LYS A 17 8.21 -48.46 24.52
N CYS A 18 7.93 -49.12 23.41
CA CYS A 18 7.16 -50.37 23.39
C CYS A 18 8.09 -51.55 23.11
N SER A 19 8.36 -52.34 24.15
CA SER A 19 8.84 -53.71 24.04
C SER A 19 7.68 -54.66 24.32
N LYS A 20 7.43 -55.65 23.45
CA LYS A 20 6.89 -56.96 23.85
C LYS A 20 7.04 -57.99 22.72
N ASP A 21 7.88 -58.97 23.04
CA ASP A 21 7.83 -60.41 22.78
C ASP A 21 7.30 -60.98 21.45
N SER A 22 8.20 -61.73 20.83
CA SER A 22 8.04 -62.58 19.65
C SER A 22 6.98 -63.68 19.79
N PRO A 23 6.30 -64.02 18.69
CA PRO A 23 5.89 -65.38 18.39
C PRO A 23 6.77 -65.96 17.28
N THR A 24 7.49 -67.03 17.62
CA THR A 24 8.08 -67.97 16.67
C THR A 24 6.99 -68.54 15.77
N SER A 25 7.11 -68.34 14.47
CA SER A 25 6.40 -69.09 13.41
C SER A 25 7.37 -69.26 12.25
N ALA A 26 7.28 -70.41 11.59
CA ALA A 26 8.29 -70.98 10.72
C ALA A 26 8.78 -70.03 9.62
N VAL A 27 10.09 -70.08 9.41
CA VAL A 27 10.83 -69.48 8.30
C VAL A 27 10.26 -70.03 6.99
N ASP A 28 9.52 -69.20 6.27
CA ASP A 28 9.42 -69.30 4.81
C ASP A 28 10.42 -68.28 4.24
N ASP A 29 11.53 -68.83 3.75
CA ASP A 29 12.66 -68.12 3.17
C ASP A 29 12.28 -67.64 1.76
N THR A 30 11.68 -66.46 1.67
CA THR A 30 11.66 -65.65 0.44
C THR A 30 12.26 -64.29 0.77
N SER A 31 13.54 -64.14 0.49
CA SER A 31 14.28 -62.89 0.57
C SER A 31 13.64 -61.82 -0.33
N ASN A 32 12.92 -60.86 0.23
CA ASN A 32 12.59 -59.62 -0.48
C ASN A 32 13.87 -58.77 -0.57
N ASN A 33 14.56 -58.86 -1.71
CA ASN A 33 15.77 -58.11 -2.06
C ASN A 33 15.47 -56.66 -2.47
N ASP A 34 14.53 -55.98 -1.82
CA ASP A 34 14.06 -54.64 -2.26
C ASP A 34 14.80 -53.48 -1.59
N VAL A 35 15.64 -53.74 -0.59
CA VAL A 35 16.46 -52.72 0.10
C VAL A 35 17.85 -53.27 0.37
N VAL A 36 18.88 -52.51 0.00
CA VAL A 36 20.29 -52.81 0.30
C VAL A 36 20.92 -51.63 1.01
N VAL A 37 21.71 -51.90 2.05
CA VAL A 37 22.49 -50.89 2.79
C VAL A 37 23.96 -51.26 2.73
N LYS A 38 24.83 -50.30 2.42
CA LYS A 38 26.28 -50.51 2.37
C LYS A 38 27.05 -49.30 2.88
N SER A 39 28.03 -49.54 3.74
CA SER A 39 28.97 -48.51 4.16
C SER A 39 30.05 -48.29 3.10
N ILE A 40 30.19 -47.06 2.60
CA ILE A 40 31.16 -46.66 1.58
C ILE A 40 32.00 -45.51 2.14
N GLY A 41 33.32 -45.67 2.12
CA GLY A 41 34.29 -44.67 2.57
C GLY A 41 35.24 -44.21 1.47
N SER A 42 36.41 -43.70 1.86
CA SER A 42 37.39 -43.09 0.94
C SER A 42 37.97 -44.04 -0.11
N ASN A 43 37.92 -45.36 0.11
CA ASN A 43 38.34 -46.34 -0.90
C ASN A 43 37.33 -46.48 -2.06
N GLY A 44 36.16 -45.85 -1.97
CA GLY A 44 35.06 -46.04 -2.91
C GLY A 44 34.37 -47.40 -2.77
N GLY A 45 33.47 -47.71 -3.69
CA GLY A 45 32.74 -48.97 -3.77
C GLY A 45 31.43 -48.83 -4.55
N SER A 46 30.82 -49.97 -4.89
CA SER A 46 29.48 -50.02 -5.49
C SER A 46 28.45 -50.56 -4.51
N ILE A 47 27.22 -50.07 -4.61
CA ILE A 47 26.01 -50.64 -4.01
C ILE A 47 25.01 -50.91 -5.16
N ALA A 48 24.34 -52.07 -5.12
CA ALA A 48 23.42 -52.48 -6.17
C ALA A 48 22.21 -53.21 -5.55
N VAL A 49 21.04 -53.01 -6.14
CA VAL A 49 19.79 -53.70 -5.81
C VAL A 49 18.99 -53.87 -7.10
N ASP A 50 18.39 -55.05 -7.31
CA ASP A 50 17.64 -55.34 -8.54
C ASP A 50 18.40 -54.96 -9.83
N SER A 51 17.95 -53.93 -10.55
CA SER A 51 18.51 -53.49 -11.83
C SER A 51 19.20 -52.13 -11.78
N ILE A 52 19.53 -51.63 -10.57
CA ILE A 52 20.32 -50.42 -10.37
C ILE A 52 21.67 -50.73 -9.68
N GLU A 53 22.72 -50.06 -10.12
CA GLU A 53 24.01 -49.99 -9.45
C GLU A 53 24.45 -48.53 -9.31
N VAL A 54 24.93 -48.17 -8.12
CA VAL A 54 25.56 -46.87 -7.83
C VAL A 54 27.01 -47.13 -7.42
N SER A 55 27.94 -46.55 -8.18
CA SER A 55 29.38 -46.69 -7.97
C SER A 55 29.99 -45.37 -7.53
N VAL A 56 30.55 -45.38 -6.31
CA VAL A 56 31.29 -44.27 -5.73
C VAL A 56 32.78 -44.51 -5.99
N PRO A 57 33.47 -43.65 -6.76
CA PRO A 57 34.89 -43.87 -7.03
C PRO A 57 35.76 -43.60 -5.78
N PRO A 58 36.99 -44.10 -5.75
CA PRO A 58 37.94 -43.78 -4.70
C PRO A 58 38.12 -42.26 -4.53
N ASN A 59 38.29 -41.83 -3.29
CA ASN A 59 38.43 -40.45 -2.85
C ASN A 59 37.22 -39.53 -3.07
N ALA A 60 36.10 -40.04 -3.61
CA ALA A 60 34.87 -39.24 -3.73
C ALA A 60 34.35 -38.75 -2.37
N LEU A 61 34.41 -39.63 -1.36
CA LEU A 61 33.94 -39.37 0.00
C LEU A 61 35.11 -39.27 0.97
N ASN A 62 35.08 -38.27 1.84
CA ASN A 62 36.11 -38.06 2.86
C ASN A 62 35.89 -38.90 4.13
N ASN A 63 34.64 -39.29 4.39
CA ASN A 63 34.24 -40.09 5.54
C ASN A 63 33.41 -41.29 5.08
N SER A 64 33.39 -42.36 5.88
CA SER A 64 32.48 -43.49 5.63
C SER A 64 31.04 -43.07 5.88
N THR A 65 30.16 -43.35 4.92
CA THR A 65 28.71 -43.12 5.03
C THR A 65 27.96 -44.41 4.69
N ASN A 66 26.76 -44.58 5.24
CA ASN A 66 25.88 -45.67 4.84
C ASN A 66 25.01 -45.19 3.69
N LEU A 67 25.16 -45.81 2.52
CA LEU A 67 24.22 -45.63 1.42
C LEU A 67 23.15 -46.72 1.49
N THR A 68 21.91 -46.31 1.30
CA THR A 68 20.77 -47.22 1.18
C THR A 68 20.20 -47.08 -0.23
N ILE A 69 19.96 -48.19 -0.93
CA ILE A 69 19.16 -48.17 -2.16
C ILE A 69 17.96 -49.08 -1.97
N SER A 70 16.78 -48.56 -2.27
CA SER A 70 15.53 -49.32 -2.28
C SER A 70 14.82 -49.24 -3.63
N VAL A 71 14.10 -50.31 -3.97
CA VAL A 71 13.15 -50.33 -5.09
C VAL A 71 11.86 -49.66 -4.61
N ASN A 72 11.34 -48.74 -5.41
CA ASN A 72 10.11 -48.01 -5.11
C ASN A 72 9.10 -48.29 -6.23
N ASP A 73 7.89 -48.77 -5.87
CA ASP A 73 6.82 -49.03 -6.84
C ASP A 73 6.04 -47.76 -7.23
N ASN A 74 6.42 -46.59 -6.70
CA ASN A 74 5.80 -45.33 -7.08
C ASN A 74 6.26 -44.88 -8.48
N ASN A 75 5.34 -45.00 -9.46
CA ASN A 75 5.54 -44.62 -10.85
C ASN A 75 5.07 -43.19 -11.17
N GLU A 76 4.56 -42.43 -10.18
CA GLU A 76 3.94 -41.11 -10.42
C GLU A 76 4.94 -40.03 -10.86
N LEU A 77 6.24 -40.26 -10.69
CA LEU A 77 7.26 -39.20 -10.69
C LEU A 77 7.82 -38.82 -12.09
N ALA A 78 7.95 -39.77 -13.03
CA ALA A 78 8.42 -39.51 -14.41
C ALA A 78 7.34 -39.70 -15.50
N GLY A 79 6.15 -40.17 -15.13
CA GLY A 79 5.01 -40.33 -16.04
C GLY A 79 5.22 -41.38 -17.15
N GLU A 80 4.49 -41.21 -18.26
CA GLU A 80 4.31 -42.20 -19.35
C GLU A 80 5.60 -42.59 -20.12
N SER A 81 6.74 -41.97 -19.79
CA SER A 81 8.02 -42.20 -20.49
C SER A 81 9.00 -43.09 -19.71
N LEU A 82 8.56 -43.66 -18.58
CA LEU A 82 9.35 -44.53 -17.71
C LEU A 82 9.75 -45.85 -18.39
N ILE A 83 11.03 -46.20 -18.35
CA ILE A 83 11.62 -47.40 -18.97
C ILE A 83 12.44 -48.25 -17.99
N SER A 84 12.28 -48.04 -16.68
CA SER A 84 12.84 -48.88 -15.60
C SER A 84 11.88 -48.95 -14.41
N LYS A 85 12.23 -49.68 -13.35
CA LYS A 85 11.63 -49.44 -12.04
C LYS A 85 12.11 -48.11 -11.46
N SER A 86 11.46 -47.64 -10.40
CA SER A 86 11.90 -46.48 -9.63
C SER A 86 12.78 -46.91 -8.47
N TYR A 87 13.79 -46.10 -8.14
CA TYR A 87 14.71 -46.37 -7.04
C TYR A 87 14.86 -45.15 -6.14
N LEU A 88 15.09 -45.38 -4.85
CA LEU A 88 15.42 -44.34 -3.89
C LEU A 88 16.84 -44.60 -3.35
N LEU A 89 17.75 -43.66 -3.54
CA LEU A 89 19.10 -43.65 -2.97
C LEU A 89 19.13 -42.68 -1.78
N GLU A 90 19.50 -43.16 -0.61
CA GLU A 90 19.58 -42.36 0.63
C GLU A 90 20.98 -42.41 1.23
N GLY A 91 21.30 -41.41 2.06
CA GLY A 91 22.56 -41.35 2.81
C GLY A 91 23.75 -40.81 2.01
N LEU A 92 23.52 -40.34 0.78
CA LEU A 92 24.55 -39.71 -0.04
C LEU A 92 24.92 -38.35 0.56
N PRO A 93 26.20 -38.07 0.86
CA PRO A 93 26.58 -36.77 1.39
C PRO A 93 26.32 -35.65 0.37
N ASP A 94 25.87 -34.49 0.85
CA ASP A 94 25.69 -33.29 0.02
C ASP A 94 27.01 -32.78 -0.61
N ASN A 95 28.14 -33.29 -0.14
CA ASN A 95 29.49 -32.98 -0.60
C ASN A 95 30.27 -34.25 -0.99
N TYR A 96 30.70 -34.29 -2.24
CA TYR A 96 31.61 -35.31 -2.74
C TYR A 96 32.54 -34.67 -3.77
N SER A 97 33.71 -35.27 -3.99
CA SER A 97 34.80 -34.65 -4.75
C SER A 97 35.01 -35.25 -6.14
N GLN A 98 34.34 -36.37 -6.44
CA GLN A 98 34.46 -37.09 -7.70
C GLN A 98 33.07 -37.53 -8.18
N PRO A 99 32.81 -37.56 -9.51
CA PRO A 99 31.51 -37.94 -10.03
C PRO A 99 31.09 -39.35 -9.60
N ILE A 100 29.83 -39.52 -9.20
CA ILE A 100 29.27 -40.82 -8.81
C ILE A 100 28.54 -41.41 -10.02
N THR A 101 28.83 -42.67 -10.34
CA THR A 101 28.22 -43.33 -11.51
C THR A 101 26.92 -44.00 -11.11
N ILE A 102 25.85 -43.75 -11.86
CA ILE A 102 24.57 -44.45 -11.73
C ILE A 102 24.36 -45.28 -12.98
N LYS A 103 23.96 -46.53 -12.78
CA LYS A 103 23.73 -47.50 -13.84
C LYS A 103 22.36 -48.14 -13.62
N ILE A 104 21.44 -47.98 -14.56
CA ILE A 104 20.08 -48.54 -14.50
C ILE A 104 19.81 -49.36 -15.75
N LYS A 105 19.36 -50.61 -15.60
CA LYS A 105 18.95 -51.44 -16.73
C LYS A 105 17.66 -50.91 -17.33
N SER A 106 17.65 -50.74 -18.65
CA SER A 106 16.44 -50.36 -19.37
C SER A 106 15.59 -51.58 -19.71
N ASN A 107 14.27 -51.44 -19.56
CA ASN A 107 13.26 -52.39 -20.00
C ASN A 107 12.82 -52.15 -21.46
N ALA A 108 13.31 -51.09 -22.11
CA ALA A 108 12.97 -50.74 -23.48
C ALA A 108 14.01 -51.26 -24.47
N ASP A 109 13.54 -51.91 -25.53
CA ASP A 109 14.39 -52.30 -26.66
C ASP A 109 14.71 -51.06 -27.50
N ASN A 110 15.95 -50.58 -27.40
CA ASN A 110 16.47 -49.43 -28.15
C ASN A 110 15.65 -48.13 -28.04
N PRO A 111 15.61 -47.49 -26.86
CA PRO A 111 15.09 -46.12 -26.79
C PRO A 111 16.01 -45.19 -27.60
N ASN A 112 15.42 -44.26 -28.36
CA ASN A 112 16.11 -43.31 -29.25
C ASN A 112 17.10 -42.45 -28.45
N GLU A 113 16.55 -41.65 -27.53
CA GLU A 113 17.28 -40.91 -26.50
C GLU A 113 16.72 -41.30 -25.13
N SER A 114 17.59 -41.35 -24.14
CA SER A 114 17.24 -41.78 -22.79
C SER A 114 18.00 -40.98 -21.76
N PHE A 115 17.37 -40.79 -20.62
CA PHE A 115 17.89 -40.02 -19.51
C PHE A 115 17.73 -40.81 -18.23
N ILE A 116 18.55 -40.49 -17.24
CA ILE A 116 18.24 -40.83 -15.85
C ILE A 116 17.67 -39.56 -15.23
N ALA A 117 16.37 -39.62 -14.91
CA ALA A 117 15.70 -38.59 -14.13
C ALA A 117 16.20 -38.69 -12.69
N VAL A 118 16.70 -37.58 -12.16
CA VAL A 118 17.14 -37.46 -10.78
C VAL A 118 16.21 -36.51 -10.06
N GLY A 119 15.36 -37.09 -9.22
CA GLY A 119 14.39 -36.40 -8.40
C GLY A 119 14.96 -36.05 -7.02
N ILE A 120 14.73 -34.82 -6.59
CA ILE A 120 15.12 -34.33 -5.27
C ILE A 120 13.97 -33.50 -4.71
N GLU A 121 13.72 -33.64 -3.41
CA GLU A 121 12.85 -32.72 -2.68
C GLU A 121 13.55 -31.37 -2.54
N GLU A 122 13.19 -30.37 -3.34
CA GLU A 122 13.83 -29.05 -3.34
C GLU A 122 12.79 -27.94 -3.13
N PHE A 123 13.24 -26.82 -2.57
CA PHE A 123 12.42 -25.65 -2.36
C PHE A 123 12.13 -24.94 -3.68
N VAL A 124 10.84 -24.83 -4.02
CA VAL A 124 10.34 -24.12 -5.20
C VAL A 124 9.86 -22.74 -4.77
N LYS A 125 10.54 -21.69 -5.26
CA LYS A 125 10.27 -20.29 -4.88
C LYS A 125 8.81 -19.92 -5.14
N SER A 126 8.36 -20.18 -6.37
CA SER A 126 7.01 -19.95 -6.88
C SER A 126 5.93 -20.84 -6.24
N LYS A 127 6.23 -21.57 -5.15
CA LYS A 127 5.24 -22.27 -4.33
C LYS A 127 5.45 -22.07 -2.83
N ASN A 128 6.57 -21.45 -2.44
CA ASN A 128 7.03 -21.37 -1.06
C ASN A 128 6.99 -22.72 -0.32
N SER A 129 7.25 -23.82 -1.02
CA SER A 129 7.15 -25.20 -0.53
C SER A 129 8.33 -26.05 -1.00
N VAL A 130 8.51 -27.21 -0.36
CA VAL A 130 9.43 -28.25 -0.82
C VAL A 130 8.65 -29.21 -1.71
N GLU A 131 9.11 -29.39 -2.93
CA GLU A 131 8.46 -30.22 -3.96
C GLU A 131 9.43 -31.25 -4.51
N ASN A 132 8.91 -32.36 -5.03
CA ASN A 132 9.70 -33.29 -5.84
C ASN A 132 9.95 -32.66 -7.21
N SER A 133 11.21 -32.36 -7.47
CA SER A 133 11.70 -31.68 -8.67
C SER A 133 12.73 -32.55 -9.39
N PHE A 134 12.76 -32.49 -10.72
CA PHE A 134 13.50 -33.45 -11.54
C PHE A 134 14.41 -32.76 -12.55
N THR A 135 15.67 -33.16 -12.52
CA THR A 135 16.62 -32.88 -13.60
C THR A 135 16.88 -34.14 -14.41
N MET A 136 17.05 -33.98 -15.72
CA MET A 136 17.35 -35.07 -16.64
C MET A 136 18.85 -35.11 -16.89
N LEU A 137 19.49 -36.22 -16.51
CA LEU A 137 20.91 -36.45 -16.78
C LEU A 137 21.08 -37.28 -18.05
N ASP A 138 21.99 -36.81 -18.90
CA ASP A 138 22.34 -37.50 -20.14
C ASP A 138 22.93 -38.88 -19.84
N THR A 139 22.54 -39.87 -20.65
CA THR A 139 23.01 -41.24 -20.50
C THR A 139 23.77 -41.71 -21.73
N TYR A 140 24.63 -42.69 -21.52
CA TYR A 140 25.14 -43.54 -22.59
C TYR A 140 24.80 -44.99 -22.31
N LYS A 141 24.66 -45.79 -23.38
CA LYS A 141 24.38 -47.22 -23.27
C LYS A 141 25.67 -48.00 -23.04
N SER A 142 25.64 -48.89 -22.07
CA SER A 142 26.67 -49.91 -21.82
C SER A 142 25.99 -51.27 -21.73
N GLY A 143 25.84 -51.96 -22.88
CA GLY A 143 24.99 -53.15 -22.96
C GLY A 143 23.51 -52.78 -22.85
N ASN A 144 22.78 -53.44 -21.93
CA ASN A 144 21.36 -53.13 -21.65
C ASN A 144 21.19 -52.03 -20.59
N ASP A 145 22.30 -51.45 -20.14
CA ASP A 145 22.30 -50.50 -19.04
C ASP A 145 22.46 -49.07 -19.56
N LEU A 146 21.70 -48.16 -18.96
CA LEU A 146 21.85 -46.73 -19.12
C LEU A 146 22.74 -46.23 -17.99
N VAL A 147 23.78 -45.49 -18.36
CA VAL A 147 24.80 -45.00 -17.42
C VAL A 147 24.84 -43.49 -17.45
N CYS A 148 24.77 -42.84 -16.28
CA CYS A 148 25.01 -41.41 -16.11
C CYS A 148 25.97 -41.14 -14.95
N GLN A 149 26.39 -39.88 -14.81
CA GLN A 149 27.21 -39.41 -13.70
C GLN A 149 26.49 -38.30 -12.93
N LEU A 150 26.37 -38.47 -11.61
CA LEU A 150 26.08 -37.35 -10.72
C LEU A 150 27.30 -36.44 -10.67
N LEU A 151 27.12 -35.19 -11.09
CA LEU A 151 28.20 -34.22 -11.23
C LEU A 151 28.64 -33.69 -9.86
N VAL A 152 29.93 -33.38 -9.75
CA VAL A 152 30.54 -32.91 -8.49
C VAL A 152 29.87 -31.59 -8.04
N PRO A 153 29.37 -31.51 -6.79
CA PRO A 153 28.80 -30.29 -6.24
C PRO A 153 29.78 -29.11 -6.31
N ASP A 154 29.28 -27.92 -6.59
CA ASP A 154 30.06 -26.69 -6.54
C ASP A 154 30.69 -26.50 -5.15
N ILE A 155 31.95 -26.08 -5.14
CA ILE A 155 32.67 -25.79 -3.90
C ILE A 155 32.08 -24.50 -3.30
N SER A 156 31.30 -24.62 -2.23
CA SER A 156 30.78 -23.45 -1.50
C SER A 156 31.96 -22.65 -0.92
N LEU A 157 32.25 -21.47 -1.49
CA LEU A 157 33.34 -20.58 -1.04
C LEU A 157 33.07 -19.93 0.34
N ASN A 158 31.82 -19.97 0.82
CA ASN A 158 31.43 -19.36 2.10
C ASN A 158 31.43 -20.38 3.24
N LYS A 159 32.47 -20.34 4.09
CA LYS A 159 32.63 -21.11 5.34
C LYS A 159 31.71 -20.66 6.50
N LEU A 160 30.78 -19.74 6.28
CA LEU A 160 29.89 -19.24 7.31
C LEU A 160 28.69 -20.20 7.42
N ASN A 161 28.71 -21.04 8.46
CA ASN A 161 27.71 -22.04 8.84
C ASN A 161 27.82 -23.38 8.09
N LYS A 162 28.91 -24.11 8.35
CA LYS A 162 28.99 -25.53 8.03
C LYS A 162 28.19 -26.30 9.09
N ILE A 163 26.97 -26.73 8.75
CA ILE A 163 26.40 -27.92 9.39
C ILE A 163 27.09 -29.08 8.67
N GLU A 164 28.09 -29.70 9.31
CA GLU A 164 28.69 -30.91 8.75
C GLU A 164 27.70 -32.08 8.87
N GLY A 165 27.43 -32.79 7.78
CA GLY A 165 26.76 -34.10 7.81
C GLY A 165 25.35 -34.19 7.24
N GLU A 166 24.92 -33.30 6.35
CA GLU A 166 23.62 -33.44 5.67
C GLU A 166 23.71 -34.47 4.54
N SER A 167 22.81 -35.45 4.54
CA SER A 167 22.65 -36.41 3.45
C SER A 167 21.47 -36.05 2.56
N ILE A 168 21.60 -36.30 1.27
CA ILE A 168 20.55 -36.15 0.27
C ILE A 168 19.94 -37.51 -0.07
N SER A 169 18.64 -37.48 -0.35
CA SER A 169 17.89 -38.60 -0.90
C SER A 169 17.55 -38.30 -2.36
N LEU A 170 17.79 -39.26 -3.24
CA LEU A 170 17.58 -39.12 -4.68
C LEU A 170 16.58 -40.16 -5.17
N PHE A 171 15.53 -39.71 -5.86
CA PHE A 171 14.66 -40.57 -6.66
C PHE A 171 15.29 -40.77 -8.04
N LEU A 172 15.46 -42.02 -8.46
CA LEU A 172 16.17 -42.37 -9.68
C LEU A 172 15.28 -43.22 -10.59
N GLN A 173 15.12 -42.78 -11.83
CA GLN A 173 14.30 -43.44 -12.84
C GLN A 173 14.97 -43.30 -14.21
N ALA A 174 14.99 -44.37 -15.00
CA ALA A 174 15.35 -44.27 -16.41
C ALA A 174 14.12 -43.91 -17.24
N VAL A 175 14.25 -42.92 -18.11
CA VAL A 175 13.16 -42.40 -18.95
C VAL A 175 13.59 -42.33 -20.40
N SER A 176 12.63 -42.54 -21.31
CA SER A 176 12.80 -42.27 -22.73
C SER A 176 12.38 -40.83 -23.04
N GLY A 177 13.00 -40.18 -24.01
CA GLY A 177 12.66 -38.79 -24.33
C GLY A 177 13.36 -38.26 -25.56
N LYS A 178 13.41 -36.93 -25.63
CA LYS A 178 14.19 -36.16 -26.59
C LYS A 178 14.87 -34.99 -25.88
N SER A 179 16.01 -34.54 -26.39
CA SER A 179 16.67 -33.28 -26.02
C SER A 179 16.62 -32.28 -27.18
N TYR A 180 16.52 -31.00 -26.84
CA TYR A 180 16.65 -29.89 -27.78
C TYR A 180 17.48 -28.77 -27.16
N THR A 181 18.56 -28.38 -27.84
CA THR A 181 19.36 -27.22 -27.45
C THR A 181 18.85 -25.97 -28.14
N SER A 182 18.67 -24.89 -27.38
CA SER A 182 18.25 -23.59 -27.90
C SER A 182 19.25 -23.02 -28.91
N SER A 183 18.78 -22.08 -29.74
CA SER A 183 19.55 -21.52 -30.86
C SER A 183 20.86 -20.84 -30.45
N PHE A 184 20.94 -20.29 -29.23
CA PHE A 184 22.16 -19.69 -28.68
C PHE A 184 22.89 -20.61 -27.68
N GLY A 185 22.40 -21.82 -27.44
CA GLY A 185 23.06 -22.81 -26.59
C GLY A 185 22.99 -22.51 -25.10
N HIS A 186 22.14 -21.59 -24.65
CA HIS A 186 21.98 -21.31 -23.21
C HIS A 186 21.06 -22.31 -22.51
N PHE A 187 20.20 -23.02 -23.24
CA PHE A 187 19.21 -23.93 -22.67
C PHE A 187 19.22 -25.27 -23.39
N GLU A 188 19.05 -26.33 -22.61
CA GLU A 188 18.86 -27.68 -23.11
C GLU A 188 17.59 -28.27 -22.50
N ILE A 189 16.63 -28.55 -23.37
CA ILE A 189 15.27 -28.93 -23.02
C ILE A 189 15.09 -30.42 -23.23
N SER A 190 14.89 -31.15 -22.15
CA SER A 190 14.52 -32.57 -22.15
C SER A 190 13.01 -32.72 -22.04
N TYR A 191 12.40 -33.52 -22.93
CA TYR A 191 10.95 -33.62 -23.01
C TYR A 191 10.49 -35.00 -23.52
N SER A 192 9.24 -35.36 -23.20
CA SER A 192 8.62 -36.59 -23.71
C SER A 192 8.37 -36.49 -25.22
N SER A 193 8.52 -37.62 -25.93
CA SER A 193 8.23 -37.69 -27.37
C SER A 193 6.78 -37.33 -27.75
N LEU A 194 5.87 -37.29 -26.77
CA LEU A 194 4.48 -36.87 -26.91
C LEU A 194 4.31 -35.35 -27.03
N VAL A 195 5.29 -34.56 -26.58
CA VAL A 195 5.26 -33.10 -26.71
C VAL A 195 5.75 -32.70 -28.10
N SER A 196 5.03 -31.79 -28.75
CA SER A 196 5.36 -31.37 -30.11
C SER A 196 6.69 -30.60 -30.15
N GLN A 197 7.53 -30.88 -31.16
CA GLN A 197 8.80 -30.16 -31.36
C GLN A 197 8.58 -28.64 -31.50
N GLN A 198 7.49 -28.21 -32.13
CA GLN A 198 7.19 -26.78 -32.29
C GLN A 198 6.98 -26.09 -30.94
N ALA A 199 6.27 -26.73 -30.00
CA ALA A 199 6.07 -26.18 -28.66
C ALA A 199 7.40 -26.06 -27.91
N ILE A 200 8.31 -27.03 -28.07
CA ILE A 200 9.67 -26.98 -27.50
C ILE A 200 10.51 -25.87 -28.13
N ASN A 201 10.44 -25.69 -29.45
CA ASN A 201 11.12 -24.59 -30.13
C ASN A 201 10.63 -23.24 -29.59
N ASN A 202 9.32 -23.08 -29.42
CA ASN A 202 8.74 -21.85 -28.86
C ASN A 202 9.24 -21.59 -27.44
N LEU A 203 9.23 -22.60 -26.56
CA LEU A 203 9.75 -22.46 -25.20
C LEU A 203 11.23 -22.06 -25.19
N ALA A 204 12.05 -22.69 -26.05
CA ALA A 204 13.45 -22.33 -26.19
C ALA A 204 13.63 -20.86 -26.61
N ASP A 205 12.85 -20.38 -27.57
CA ASP A 205 12.89 -18.99 -28.02
C ASP A 205 12.46 -18.02 -26.90
N TYR A 206 11.45 -18.37 -26.10
CA TYR A 206 11.02 -17.56 -24.95
C TYR A 206 12.10 -17.49 -23.85
N LEU A 207 12.81 -18.58 -23.60
CA LEU A 207 13.92 -18.61 -22.64
C LEU A 207 15.13 -17.80 -23.12
N GLU A 208 15.46 -17.86 -24.41
CA GLU A 208 16.52 -17.02 -25.00
C GLU A 208 16.13 -15.53 -24.99
N GLU A 209 14.86 -15.22 -25.21
CA GLU A 209 14.34 -13.88 -25.03
C GLU A 209 14.53 -13.41 -23.58
N ALA A 210 14.14 -14.23 -22.59
CA ALA A 210 14.31 -13.92 -21.17
C ALA A 210 15.78 -13.69 -20.79
N TYR A 211 16.67 -14.58 -21.24
CA TYR A 211 18.12 -14.42 -21.09
C TYR A 211 18.59 -13.06 -21.57
N SER A 212 18.28 -12.71 -22.82
CA SER A 212 18.76 -11.47 -23.42
C SER A 212 18.22 -10.23 -22.72
N LYS A 213 16.95 -10.24 -22.30
CA LYS A 213 16.30 -9.09 -21.64
C LYS A 213 16.88 -8.80 -20.27
N PHE A 214 17.02 -9.81 -19.41
CA PHE A 214 17.59 -9.57 -18.08
C PHE A 214 19.07 -9.21 -18.14
N SER A 215 19.82 -9.77 -19.09
CA SER A 215 21.20 -9.34 -19.35
C SER A 215 21.25 -7.87 -19.77
N ALA A 216 20.36 -7.43 -20.67
CA ALA A 216 20.27 -6.04 -21.12
C ALA A 216 19.87 -5.06 -19.99
N ILE A 217 19.07 -5.50 -19.02
CA ILE A 217 18.76 -4.72 -17.80
C ILE A 217 20.00 -4.55 -16.91
N GLY A 218 20.99 -5.44 -17.02
CA GLY A 218 22.27 -5.37 -16.31
C GLY A 218 22.47 -6.45 -15.24
N PHE A 219 21.68 -7.52 -15.25
CA PHE A 219 21.93 -8.67 -14.39
C PHE A 219 23.20 -9.43 -14.84
N ASP A 220 23.99 -9.84 -13.86
CA ASP A 220 25.27 -10.51 -14.04
C ASP A 220 25.12 -12.03 -13.87
N TYR A 221 25.48 -12.77 -14.91
CA TYR A 221 25.41 -14.23 -14.93
C TYR A 221 26.75 -14.91 -14.61
N SER A 222 27.81 -14.16 -14.34
CA SER A 222 29.16 -14.68 -14.10
C SER A 222 29.25 -15.67 -12.93
N GLY A 223 28.27 -15.63 -12.01
CA GLY A 223 28.12 -16.61 -10.93
C GLY A 223 27.85 -18.04 -11.42
N ARG A 224 27.30 -18.20 -12.64
CA ARG A 224 27.14 -19.47 -13.34
C ARG A 224 28.23 -19.60 -14.42
N THR A 225 29.01 -20.65 -14.30
CA THR A 225 30.13 -20.97 -15.20
C THR A 225 29.85 -22.20 -16.09
N LYS A 226 28.76 -22.91 -15.85
CA LYS A 226 28.32 -24.05 -16.67
C LYS A 226 27.02 -23.73 -17.39
N TRP A 227 27.04 -23.99 -18.69
CA TRP A 227 25.93 -23.87 -19.63
C TRP A 227 25.92 -25.12 -20.52
N PRO A 228 24.77 -25.54 -21.08
CA PRO A 228 23.44 -24.92 -20.96
C PRO A 228 22.75 -25.13 -19.60
N VAL A 229 21.73 -24.33 -19.31
CA VAL A 229 20.74 -24.60 -18.26
C VAL A 229 19.90 -25.79 -18.68
N LYS A 230 19.80 -26.79 -17.81
CA LYS A 230 18.90 -27.92 -18.03
C LYS A 230 17.45 -27.47 -17.80
N VAL A 231 16.56 -27.87 -18.70
CA VAL A 231 15.13 -27.58 -18.67
C VAL A 231 14.37 -28.89 -18.85
N THR A 232 13.44 -29.20 -17.96
CA THR A 232 12.63 -30.41 -18.01
C THR A 232 11.18 -30.06 -18.36
N VAL A 233 10.63 -30.61 -19.45
CA VAL A 233 9.20 -30.50 -19.77
C VAL A 233 8.49 -31.78 -19.34
N ARG A 234 7.66 -31.69 -18.30
CA ARG A 234 6.92 -32.82 -17.73
C ARG A 234 5.51 -32.42 -17.32
N ASN A 235 4.68 -33.37 -16.90
CA ASN A 235 3.37 -33.06 -16.35
C ASN A 235 3.54 -32.47 -14.93
N LEU A 236 3.08 -31.23 -14.72
CA LEU A 236 3.09 -30.55 -13.41
C LEU A 236 1.68 -30.43 -12.80
N GLY A 237 0.67 -31.10 -13.36
CA GLY A 237 -0.73 -30.97 -12.93
C GLY A 237 -1.49 -29.90 -13.70
N GLN A 238 -2.65 -29.48 -13.19
CA GLN A 238 -3.56 -28.55 -13.90
C GLN A 238 -3.30 -27.07 -13.59
N GLU A 239 -2.63 -26.77 -12.48
CA GLU A 239 -2.49 -25.39 -11.98
C GLU A 239 -1.17 -24.75 -12.42
N ASP A 240 -0.06 -25.49 -12.39
CA ASP A 240 1.27 -24.93 -12.60
C ASP A 240 1.66 -24.80 -14.08
N PHE A 241 2.37 -23.73 -14.43
CA PHE A 241 2.96 -23.56 -15.77
C PHE A 241 4.46 -23.92 -15.80
N GLY A 242 5.19 -23.65 -14.72
CA GLY A 242 6.61 -23.92 -14.63
C GLY A 242 7.19 -23.52 -13.28
N HIS A 243 8.44 -23.91 -13.05
CA HIS A 243 9.20 -23.69 -11.82
C HIS A 243 10.68 -23.46 -12.10
N SER A 244 11.30 -22.59 -11.33
CA SER A 244 12.76 -22.51 -11.17
C SER A 244 13.22 -23.24 -9.91
N VAL A 245 14.22 -24.09 -10.06
CA VAL A 245 14.72 -24.93 -8.99
C VAL A 245 16.19 -24.62 -8.69
N SER A 246 16.46 -24.32 -7.42
CA SER A 246 17.83 -24.19 -6.92
C SER A 246 18.38 -25.57 -6.59
N SER A 247 19.54 -25.93 -7.13
CA SER A 247 20.10 -27.26 -6.92
C SER A 247 20.92 -27.36 -5.65
N VAL A 248 20.76 -28.47 -4.92
CA VAL A 248 21.68 -28.87 -3.82
C VAL A 248 23.14 -28.98 -4.26
N TRP A 249 23.42 -29.09 -5.56
CA TRP A 249 24.77 -29.12 -6.12
C TRP A 249 25.34 -27.73 -6.47
N GLY A 250 24.56 -26.66 -6.40
CA GLY A 250 25.02 -25.28 -6.60
C GLY A 250 24.45 -24.58 -7.81
N ASP A 251 24.86 -23.33 -7.99
CA ASP A 251 24.30 -22.39 -8.97
C ASP A 251 24.53 -22.87 -10.42
N ASN A 252 25.59 -23.64 -10.67
CA ASN A 252 25.83 -24.26 -11.98
C ASN A 252 24.80 -25.35 -12.35
N TYR A 253 24.06 -25.86 -11.38
CA TYR A 253 23.18 -27.00 -11.54
C TYR A 253 21.71 -26.66 -11.29
N GLY A 254 21.37 -25.41 -10.97
CA GLY A 254 19.98 -24.95 -10.98
C GLY A 254 19.34 -25.15 -12.36
N TYR A 255 18.07 -25.52 -12.38
CA TYR A 255 17.35 -25.94 -13.58
C TYR A 255 15.92 -25.40 -13.58
N LEU A 256 15.24 -25.56 -14.72
CA LEU A 256 13.85 -25.12 -14.89
C LEU A 256 12.96 -26.32 -15.21
N GLU A 257 11.72 -26.28 -14.77
CA GLU A 257 10.68 -27.24 -15.14
C GLU A 257 9.50 -26.52 -15.79
N PHE A 258 8.90 -27.08 -16.83
CA PHE A 258 7.71 -26.52 -17.50
C PHE A 258 6.64 -27.57 -17.73
N ASN A 259 5.38 -27.15 -17.65
CA ASN A 259 4.24 -28.04 -17.73
C ASN A 259 3.89 -28.41 -19.17
N SER A 260 4.07 -29.69 -19.50
CA SER A 260 3.67 -30.31 -20.76
C SER A 260 2.18 -30.14 -21.09
N LEU A 261 1.30 -30.06 -20.08
CA LEU A 261 -0.15 -29.87 -20.29
C LEU A 261 -0.51 -28.44 -20.71
N LYS A 262 0.36 -27.46 -20.41
CA LYS A 262 0.16 -26.03 -20.67
C LYS A 262 1.06 -25.48 -21.78
N ILE A 263 1.98 -26.30 -22.31
CA ILE A 263 3.03 -25.88 -23.25
C ILE A 263 2.53 -25.23 -24.55
N ASN A 264 1.27 -25.49 -24.93
CA ASN A 264 0.65 -24.90 -26.12
C ASN A 264 -0.02 -23.53 -25.86
N ASP A 265 -0.15 -23.11 -24.60
CA ASP A 265 -0.60 -21.77 -24.24
C ASP A 265 0.58 -20.80 -24.37
N SER A 266 0.80 -20.29 -25.58
CA SER A 266 1.99 -19.53 -25.93
C SER A 266 2.17 -18.25 -25.12
N GLU A 267 1.08 -17.55 -24.78
CA GLU A 267 1.18 -16.27 -24.06
C GLU A 267 1.56 -16.51 -22.61
N SER A 268 0.83 -17.36 -21.90
CA SER A 268 1.15 -17.71 -20.53
C SER A 268 2.50 -18.42 -20.42
N MET A 269 2.85 -19.30 -21.35
CA MET A 269 4.14 -19.99 -21.33
C MET A 269 5.32 -19.03 -21.54
N ARG A 270 5.17 -18.00 -22.38
CA ARG A 270 6.20 -16.96 -22.55
C ARG A 270 6.36 -16.10 -21.29
N LEU A 271 5.26 -15.73 -20.64
CA LEU A 271 5.27 -15.02 -19.36
C LEU A 271 5.97 -15.87 -18.28
N THR A 272 5.59 -17.14 -18.14
CA THR A 272 6.20 -18.08 -17.19
C THR A 272 7.68 -18.30 -17.49
N ALA A 273 8.08 -18.42 -18.76
CA ALA A 273 9.49 -18.55 -19.11
C ALA A 273 10.33 -17.34 -18.63
N GLY A 274 9.80 -16.13 -18.79
CA GLY A 274 10.39 -14.91 -18.24
C GLY A 274 10.45 -14.92 -16.71
N HIS A 275 9.34 -15.27 -16.06
CA HIS A 275 9.19 -15.31 -14.61
C HIS A 275 10.19 -16.30 -13.97
N GLU A 276 10.16 -17.56 -14.40
CA GLU A 276 10.98 -18.62 -13.82
C GLU A 276 12.47 -18.46 -14.16
N PHE A 277 12.81 -18.04 -15.38
CA PHE A 277 14.19 -17.74 -15.68
C PHE A 277 14.73 -16.59 -14.80
N PHE A 278 13.88 -15.61 -14.42
CA PHE A 278 14.33 -14.57 -13.52
C PHE A 278 14.66 -15.12 -12.14
N HIS A 279 13.88 -16.05 -11.59
CA HIS A 279 14.21 -16.70 -10.32
C HIS A 279 15.58 -17.41 -10.32
N LEU A 280 15.95 -18.00 -11.47
CA LEU A 280 17.26 -18.62 -11.67
C LEU A 280 18.37 -17.57 -11.62
N VAL A 281 18.17 -16.42 -12.27
CA VAL A 281 19.10 -15.27 -12.24
C VAL A 281 19.22 -14.70 -10.82
N GLN A 282 18.09 -14.50 -10.12
CA GLN A 282 18.05 -14.02 -8.74
C GLN A 282 18.82 -14.94 -7.79
N GLY A 283 18.81 -16.25 -8.04
CA GLY A 283 19.60 -17.24 -7.28
C GLY A 283 21.11 -16.95 -7.25
N LEU A 284 21.65 -16.28 -8.27
CA LEU A 284 23.07 -15.87 -8.35
C LEU A 284 23.43 -14.70 -7.41
N TYR A 285 22.42 -14.05 -6.84
CA TYR A 285 22.56 -12.96 -5.88
C TYR A 285 22.28 -13.40 -4.44
N ASP A 286 21.84 -14.64 -4.24
CA ASP A 286 21.71 -15.22 -2.92
C ASP A 286 23.08 -15.65 -2.38
N LYS A 287 23.49 -15.09 -1.24
CA LYS A 287 24.78 -15.39 -0.59
C LYS A 287 24.79 -16.70 0.22
N ARG A 288 23.62 -17.30 0.45
CA ARG A 288 23.49 -18.55 1.22
C ARG A 288 24.24 -19.68 0.52
N ASN A 289 24.65 -20.70 1.27
CA ASN A 289 25.28 -21.88 0.68
C ASN A 289 24.27 -22.67 -0.19
N ARG A 290 24.77 -23.49 -1.11
CA ARG A 290 23.97 -24.25 -2.07
C ARG A 290 22.83 -25.06 -1.44
N PHE A 291 23.09 -25.73 -0.31
CA PHE A 291 22.09 -26.56 0.35
C PHE A 291 20.97 -25.68 0.92
N SER A 292 21.33 -24.59 1.60
CA SER A 292 20.34 -23.66 2.13
C SER A 292 19.51 -22.98 1.04
N LYS A 293 20.11 -22.67 -0.13
CA LYS A 293 19.36 -22.16 -1.29
C LYS A 293 18.31 -23.17 -1.78
N ALA A 294 18.71 -24.44 -1.86
CA ALA A 294 17.89 -25.52 -2.39
C ALA A 294 16.81 -26.04 -1.42
N LYS A 295 16.90 -25.75 -0.12
CA LYS A 295 16.00 -26.34 0.89
C LYS A 295 15.14 -25.36 1.66
N PHE A 296 15.50 -24.07 1.66
CA PHE A 296 14.82 -23.09 2.51
C PHE A 296 14.54 -21.79 1.75
N ALA A 297 13.41 -21.17 2.08
CA ALA A 297 13.06 -19.83 1.61
C ALA A 297 14.14 -18.79 2.00
N PRO A 298 14.60 -17.94 1.07
CA PRO A 298 15.45 -16.80 1.42
C PRO A 298 14.65 -15.72 2.18
N PRO A 299 15.30 -14.91 3.03
CA PRO A 299 14.65 -13.75 3.65
C PRO A 299 14.19 -12.70 2.61
N HIS A 300 14.76 -12.70 1.41
CA HIS A 300 14.39 -11.84 0.28
C HIS A 300 13.38 -12.49 -0.68
N LEU A 301 12.78 -13.64 -0.35
CA LEU A 301 11.85 -14.34 -1.26
C LEU A 301 10.72 -13.43 -1.76
N TRP A 302 10.16 -12.58 -0.90
CA TRP A 302 9.10 -11.67 -1.33
C TRP A 302 9.58 -10.64 -2.38
N ILE A 303 10.86 -10.26 -2.38
CA ILE A 303 11.45 -9.39 -3.43
C ILE A 303 11.64 -10.19 -4.72
N ASP A 304 12.08 -11.44 -4.62
CA ASP A 304 12.23 -12.35 -5.75
C ASP A 304 10.92 -12.46 -6.53
N GLU A 305 9.83 -12.75 -5.81
CA GLU A 305 8.47 -12.88 -6.34
C GLU A 305 7.92 -11.54 -6.85
N ALA A 306 8.10 -10.45 -6.08
CA ALA A 306 7.68 -9.12 -6.51
C ALA A 306 8.36 -8.68 -7.82
N ALA A 307 9.65 -8.98 -7.96
CA ALA A 307 10.42 -8.64 -9.15
C ALA A 307 10.09 -9.57 -10.33
N ALA A 308 9.83 -10.86 -10.08
CA ALA A 308 9.39 -11.82 -11.12
C ALA A 308 8.03 -11.42 -11.70
N VAL A 309 7.04 -11.13 -10.84
CA VAL A 309 5.71 -10.66 -11.26
C VAL A 309 5.76 -9.32 -11.99
N TRP A 310 6.61 -8.39 -11.55
CA TRP A 310 6.81 -7.14 -12.28
C TRP A 310 7.41 -7.39 -13.68
N ALA A 311 8.40 -8.29 -13.78
CA ALA A 311 9.11 -8.53 -15.03
C ALA A 311 8.24 -9.18 -16.13
N GLU A 312 7.13 -9.81 -15.77
CA GLU A 312 6.14 -10.36 -16.71
C GLU A 312 5.68 -9.33 -17.75
N GLU A 313 5.56 -8.03 -17.38
CA GLU A 313 5.17 -6.97 -18.31
C GLU A 313 6.14 -6.83 -19.50
N LYS A 314 7.37 -7.35 -19.39
CA LYS A 314 8.37 -7.36 -20.46
C LYS A 314 8.14 -8.47 -21.47
N PHE A 315 7.30 -9.46 -21.17
CA PHE A 315 7.12 -10.68 -21.97
C PHE A 315 5.73 -10.78 -22.62
N THR A 316 4.91 -9.75 -22.45
CA THR A 316 3.60 -9.61 -23.11
C THR A 316 3.57 -8.43 -24.09
N SER A 317 2.61 -8.44 -25.01
CA SER A 317 2.24 -7.31 -25.84
C SER A 317 1.09 -6.47 -25.27
N GLN A 318 0.53 -6.87 -24.12
CA GLN A 318 -0.57 -6.15 -23.49
C GLN A 318 -0.09 -4.81 -22.91
N ASN A 319 -0.68 -3.72 -23.40
CA ASN A 319 -0.48 -2.39 -22.79
C ASN A 319 -1.05 -2.38 -21.37
N ASN A 320 -0.34 -1.75 -20.43
CA ASN A 320 -0.72 -1.69 -19.02
C ASN A 320 -0.95 -3.08 -18.41
N TYR A 321 -0.12 -4.05 -18.77
CA TYR A 321 -0.20 -5.40 -18.21
C TYR A 321 -0.23 -5.40 -16.69
N ILE A 322 -1.13 -6.23 -16.15
CA ILE A 322 -1.27 -6.56 -14.74
C ILE A 322 -1.28 -8.07 -14.67
N SER A 323 -0.35 -8.63 -13.90
CA SER A 323 -0.34 -10.07 -13.66
C SER A 323 -1.60 -10.48 -12.91
N SER A 324 -2.29 -11.51 -13.42
CA SER A 324 -3.49 -12.05 -12.78
C SER A 324 -3.22 -12.59 -11.38
N ILE A 325 -1.97 -12.98 -11.09
CA ILE A 325 -1.57 -13.48 -9.78
C ILE A 325 -1.55 -12.42 -8.68
N ARG A 326 -1.69 -11.14 -9.05
CA ARG A 326 -1.86 -10.04 -8.09
C ARG A 326 -3.26 -9.99 -7.46
N ASP A 327 -4.26 -10.61 -8.10
CA ASP A 327 -5.62 -10.61 -7.59
C ASP A 327 -5.67 -11.25 -6.18
N GLY A 328 -6.45 -10.66 -5.28
CA GLY A 328 -6.47 -11.06 -3.87
C GLY A 328 -5.24 -10.64 -3.03
N HIS A 329 -4.21 -10.03 -3.62
CA HIS A 329 -2.97 -9.63 -2.92
C HIS A 329 -2.69 -8.12 -2.94
N THR A 330 -3.63 -7.32 -3.46
CA THR A 330 -3.49 -5.85 -3.62
C THR A 330 -3.33 -5.10 -2.29
N SER A 331 -3.60 -5.71 -1.13
CA SER A 331 -3.40 -5.07 0.18
C SER A 331 -1.96 -5.11 0.71
N ALA A 332 -1.03 -5.84 0.06
CA ALA A 332 0.34 -6.03 0.55
C ALA A 332 1.13 -4.73 0.81
N PRO A 333 1.04 -3.68 -0.05
CA PRO A 333 1.72 -2.40 0.21
C PRO A 333 1.28 -1.71 1.52
N TYR A 334 0.02 -1.84 1.93
CA TYR A 334 -0.48 -1.25 3.17
C TYR A 334 0.04 -2.00 4.41
N LYS A 335 0.30 -3.30 4.30
CA LYS A 335 0.92 -4.12 5.36
C LYS A 335 2.38 -3.75 5.62
N GLY A 336 3.07 -3.27 4.58
CA GLY A 336 4.39 -2.63 4.66
C GLY A 336 5.61 -3.54 4.53
N MET A 337 6.74 -2.99 4.05
CA MET A 337 7.90 -3.77 3.57
C MET A 337 8.53 -4.73 4.60
N GLY A 338 8.44 -4.42 5.89
CA GLY A 338 8.97 -5.27 6.97
C GLY A 338 8.00 -6.35 7.45
N ALA A 339 6.76 -6.39 6.93
CA ALA A 339 5.70 -7.26 7.42
C ALA A 339 5.64 -8.63 6.73
N SER A 340 6.52 -8.91 5.75
CA SER A 340 6.52 -10.17 4.99
C SER A 340 6.55 -11.38 5.94
N PRO A 341 5.45 -12.16 6.06
CA PRO A 341 5.51 -13.41 6.79
C PRO A 341 6.31 -14.42 5.96
N LEU A 342 7.32 -15.07 6.53
CA LEU A 342 8.07 -16.13 5.82
C LEU A 342 7.14 -17.23 5.27
N ALA A 343 6.04 -17.51 5.97
CA ALA A 343 5.05 -18.51 5.57
C ALA A 343 4.22 -18.13 4.32
N ASP A 344 4.13 -16.84 3.98
CA ASP A 344 3.34 -16.34 2.84
C ASP A 344 4.11 -15.23 2.08
N ALA A 345 5.43 -15.39 2.00
CA ALA A 345 6.32 -14.42 1.35
C ALA A 345 6.01 -14.29 -0.14
N GLN A 346 5.49 -15.35 -0.76
CA GLN A 346 5.09 -15.41 -2.15
C GLN A 346 3.92 -14.47 -2.46
N SER A 347 2.75 -14.72 -1.87
CA SER A 347 1.56 -13.90 -2.07
C SER A 347 1.82 -12.44 -1.67
N TYR A 348 2.62 -12.25 -0.62
CA TYR A 348 3.08 -10.92 -0.22
C TYR A 348 3.91 -10.24 -1.31
N GLY A 349 4.85 -10.96 -1.93
CA GLY A 349 5.64 -10.50 -3.07
C GLY A 349 4.78 -10.12 -4.27
N TYR A 350 3.76 -10.92 -4.61
CA TYR A 350 2.84 -10.63 -5.71
C TYR A 350 2.20 -9.26 -5.58
N GLY A 351 1.64 -8.95 -4.41
CA GLY A 351 1.10 -7.61 -4.14
C GLY A 351 2.17 -6.52 -4.17
N MET A 352 3.35 -6.80 -3.61
CA MET A 352 4.49 -5.87 -3.56
C MET A 352 5.20 -5.65 -4.91
N SER A 353 4.85 -6.37 -5.97
CA SER A 353 5.33 -6.06 -7.34
C SER A 353 4.99 -4.62 -7.76
N ALA A 354 3.96 -4.00 -7.17
CA ALA A 354 3.65 -2.58 -7.34
C ALA A 354 4.78 -1.66 -6.87
N LEU A 355 5.48 -2.02 -5.79
CA LEU A 355 6.64 -1.27 -5.32
C LEU A 355 7.81 -1.38 -6.32
N ILE A 356 8.01 -2.57 -6.89
CA ILE A 356 9.04 -2.75 -7.92
C ILE A 356 8.71 -1.92 -9.16
N LYS A 357 7.44 -1.92 -9.62
CA LYS A 357 6.98 -1.10 -10.74
C LYS A 357 7.10 0.41 -10.50
N TYR A 358 6.88 0.85 -9.27
CA TYR A 358 7.10 2.24 -8.87
C TYR A 358 8.57 2.66 -9.02
N PHE A 359 9.50 1.73 -8.81
CA PHE A 359 10.91 1.95 -9.05
C PHE A 359 11.29 1.74 -10.53
N GLN A 360 12.28 2.50 -11.00
CA GLN A 360 12.84 2.30 -12.33
C GLN A 360 13.69 1.02 -12.40
N GLU A 361 13.74 0.40 -13.57
CA GLU A 361 14.44 -0.88 -13.85
C GLU A 361 15.87 -0.92 -13.30
N SER A 362 16.62 0.18 -13.46
CA SER A 362 18.01 0.30 -13.01
C SER A 362 18.21 0.13 -11.51
N LYS A 363 17.17 0.41 -10.71
CA LYS A 363 17.23 0.26 -9.24
C LYS A 363 17.16 -1.21 -8.82
N ILE A 364 16.53 -2.07 -9.63
CA ILE A 364 16.34 -3.49 -9.29
C ILE A 364 17.69 -4.21 -9.24
N VAL A 365 18.57 -3.96 -10.22
CA VAL A 365 19.93 -4.52 -10.23
C VAL A 365 20.73 -4.06 -9.00
N SER A 366 20.60 -2.79 -8.61
CA SER A 366 21.22 -2.27 -7.38
C SER A 366 20.71 -2.98 -6.11
N ILE A 367 19.41 -3.27 -6.03
CA ILE A 367 18.82 -4.01 -4.90
C ILE A 367 19.48 -5.38 -4.79
N TYR A 368 19.53 -6.14 -5.88
CA TYR A 368 20.14 -7.48 -5.88
C TYR A 368 21.63 -7.45 -5.58
N ASN A 369 22.39 -6.47 -6.08
CA ASN A 369 23.79 -6.29 -5.72
C ASN A 369 23.99 -6.09 -4.20
N LYS A 370 23.08 -5.37 -3.54
CA LYS A 370 23.13 -5.18 -2.08
C LYS A 370 22.70 -6.42 -1.31
N ILE A 371 21.71 -7.18 -1.81
CA ILE A 371 21.35 -8.49 -1.25
C ILE A 371 22.57 -9.44 -1.32
N LYS A 372 23.26 -9.48 -2.46
CA LYS A 372 24.51 -10.24 -2.66
C LYS A 372 25.63 -9.79 -1.72
N ALA A 373 25.76 -8.47 -1.49
CA ALA A 373 26.67 -7.90 -0.50
C ALA A 373 26.24 -8.16 0.96
N GLY A 374 25.01 -8.64 1.16
CA GLY A 374 24.52 -9.16 2.42
C GLY A 374 23.59 -8.26 3.22
N SER A 375 23.12 -7.15 2.64
CA SER A 375 22.11 -6.27 3.23
C SER A 375 20.80 -6.99 3.52
N HIS A 376 20.06 -6.50 4.50
CA HIS A 376 18.67 -6.93 4.73
C HIS A 376 17.80 -6.57 3.50
N PRO A 377 16.75 -7.33 3.13
CA PRO A 377 15.93 -7.05 1.95
C PRO A 377 15.37 -5.61 1.91
N VAL A 378 14.80 -5.14 3.03
CA VAL A 378 14.32 -3.77 3.17
C VAL A 378 15.48 -2.77 3.01
N GLU A 379 16.60 -3.01 3.69
CA GLU A 379 17.77 -2.14 3.59
C GLU A 379 18.33 -2.05 2.16
N ALA A 380 18.33 -3.16 1.42
CA ALA A 380 18.76 -3.18 0.03
C ALA A 380 17.90 -2.28 -0.87
N ILE A 381 16.59 -2.20 -0.62
CA ILE A 381 15.68 -1.25 -1.29
C ILE A 381 16.01 0.18 -0.88
N LEU A 382 16.10 0.44 0.43
CA LEU A 382 16.36 1.78 0.96
C LEU A 382 17.67 2.36 0.42
N LEU A 383 18.74 1.57 0.45
CA LEU A 383 20.08 1.99 0.00
C LEU A 383 20.23 2.02 -1.53
N SER A 384 19.28 1.48 -2.29
CA SER A 384 19.26 1.57 -3.76
C SER A 384 18.53 2.82 -4.27
N ASN A 385 17.96 3.60 -3.35
CA ASN A 385 17.35 4.89 -3.63
C ASN A 385 18.27 6.01 -3.13
N SER A 386 18.41 7.06 -3.95
CA SER A 386 19.14 8.27 -3.56
C SER A 386 18.36 9.11 -2.54
N GLU A 387 17.03 9.03 -2.59
CA GLU A 387 16.14 9.75 -1.69
C GLU A 387 15.78 8.92 -0.45
N PRO A 388 15.68 9.54 0.73
CA PRO A 388 15.23 8.86 1.95
C PRO A 388 13.80 8.32 1.81
N ALA A 389 13.49 7.24 2.53
CA ALA A 389 12.15 6.63 2.54
C ALA A 389 11.03 7.62 2.87
N SER A 390 11.29 8.62 3.72
CA SER A 390 10.32 9.66 4.09
C SER A 390 9.84 10.52 2.92
N TYR A 391 10.58 10.56 1.81
CA TYR A 391 10.17 11.26 0.60
C TYR A 391 9.32 10.39 -0.30
N TRP A 392 9.81 9.20 -0.64
CA TRP A 392 9.19 8.38 -1.69
C TRP A 392 8.15 7.38 -1.16
N TRP A 393 8.19 6.99 0.12
CA TRP A 393 7.23 6.01 0.66
C TRP A 393 5.80 6.57 0.72
N PRO A 394 5.56 7.80 1.25
CA PRO A 394 4.24 8.41 1.18
C PRO A 394 3.76 8.64 -0.25
N ASP A 395 4.67 9.00 -1.16
CA ASP A 395 4.34 9.20 -2.57
C ASP A 395 3.92 7.87 -3.24
N PHE A 396 4.69 6.81 -3.03
CA PHE A 396 4.34 5.45 -3.48
C PHE A 396 2.95 5.03 -3.01
N ILE A 397 2.65 5.15 -1.71
CA ILE A 397 1.34 4.78 -1.15
C ILE A 397 0.22 5.63 -1.77
N ASN A 398 0.46 6.92 -2.02
CA ASN A 398 -0.53 7.78 -2.67
C ASN A 398 -0.77 7.36 -4.12
N GLN A 399 0.28 7.21 -4.93
CA GLN A 399 0.17 6.76 -6.32
C GLN A 399 -0.48 5.38 -6.44
N TYR A 400 -0.15 4.48 -5.51
CA TYR A 400 -0.77 3.15 -5.43
C TYR A 400 -2.27 3.26 -5.12
N THR A 401 -2.64 4.04 -4.09
CA THR A 401 -4.04 4.23 -3.70
C THR A 401 -4.88 4.87 -4.81
N GLU A 402 -4.27 5.75 -5.62
CA GLU A 402 -4.91 6.38 -6.78
C GLU A 402 -4.98 5.48 -8.03
N GLY A 403 -4.47 4.24 -7.97
CA GLY A 403 -4.44 3.33 -9.11
C GLY A 403 -3.51 3.78 -10.24
N LYS A 404 -2.51 4.63 -9.94
CA LYS A 404 -1.56 5.17 -10.94
C LYS A 404 -0.42 4.21 -11.30
N ILE A 405 -0.13 3.24 -10.43
CA ILE A 405 0.91 2.24 -10.64
C ILE A 405 0.33 1.04 -11.39
N TYR A 406 -0.78 0.53 -10.89
CA TYR A 406 -1.62 -0.48 -11.53
C TYR A 406 -3.07 -0.04 -11.36
N ASP A 407 -3.89 -0.25 -12.40
CA ASP A 407 -5.31 0.09 -12.37
C ASP A 407 -6.17 -1.02 -11.76
N ASP A 408 -5.57 -2.02 -11.09
CA ASP A 408 -6.23 -3.09 -10.33
C ASP A 408 -6.72 -2.64 -8.95
N ILE A 409 -6.40 -1.42 -8.54
CA ILE A 409 -6.79 -0.87 -7.26
C ILE A 409 -8.25 -0.45 -7.31
N ARG A 410 -9.06 -1.12 -6.50
CA ARG A 410 -10.50 -0.87 -6.36
C ARG A 410 -10.76 -0.21 -5.01
N PRO A 411 -11.27 1.04 -4.98
CA PRO A 411 -11.48 1.79 -3.74
C PRO A 411 -12.42 1.06 -2.77
N LEU A 412 -13.44 0.39 -3.29
CA LEU A 412 -14.35 -0.41 -2.47
C LEU A 412 -13.63 -1.56 -1.77
N THR A 413 -12.74 -2.28 -2.47
CA THR A 413 -11.94 -3.37 -1.89
C THR A 413 -11.05 -2.85 -0.77
N LEU A 414 -10.36 -1.73 -0.98
CA LEU A 414 -9.57 -1.08 0.08
C LEU A 414 -10.43 -0.67 1.28
N ALA A 415 -11.59 -0.06 1.00
CA ALA A 415 -12.48 0.49 2.00
C ALA A 415 -13.24 -0.58 2.81
N SER A 416 -13.29 -1.83 2.32
CA SER A 416 -13.92 -2.98 2.96
C SER A 416 -12.93 -4.06 3.43
N ASP A 417 -11.63 -3.87 3.25
CA ASP A 417 -10.60 -4.77 3.78
C ASP A 417 -10.75 -4.90 5.30
N GLU A 418 -10.52 -6.10 5.84
CA GLU A 418 -10.68 -6.37 7.28
C GLU A 418 -9.76 -5.51 8.17
N GLN A 419 -8.64 -5.01 7.64
CA GLN A 419 -7.72 -4.12 8.35
C GLN A 419 -8.16 -2.65 8.30
N THR A 420 -9.12 -2.30 7.42
CA THR A 420 -9.63 -0.94 7.27
C THR A 420 -10.61 -0.61 8.39
N GLN A 421 -10.28 0.43 9.15
CA GLN A 421 -11.10 0.90 10.26
C GLN A 421 -12.31 1.69 9.74
N LEU A 422 -13.49 1.53 10.35
CA LEU A 422 -14.74 2.13 9.87
C LEU A 422 -15.32 3.16 10.85
N PHE A 423 -15.77 4.28 10.32
CA PHE A 423 -16.69 5.20 10.99
C PHE A 423 -17.90 5.47 10.10
N GLU A 424 -19.08 4.99 10.53
CA GLU A 424 -20.34 5.29 9.86
C GLU A 424 -21.07 6.40 10.61
N ILE A 425 -21.31 7.52 9.93
CA ILE A 425 -22.08 8.65 10.46
C ILE A 425 -23.51 8.44 10.03
N ASN A 426 -24.36 7.86 10.88
CA ASN A 426 -25.76 7.54 10.57
C ASN A 426 -26.74 8.60 11.06
N SER A 427 -26.33 9.39 12.05
CA SER A 427 -27.16 10.37 12.74
C SER A 427 -26.32 11.49 13.33
N SER A 428 -26.96 12.58 13.76
CA SER A 428 -26.28 13.72 14.38
C SER A 428 -25.57 13.38 15.69
N SER A 429 -25.89 12.26 16.34
CA SER A 429 -25.13 11.78 17.51
C SER A 429 -23.77 11.17 17.14
N ASP A 430 -23.58 10.73 15.90
CA ASP A 430 -22.32 10.18 15.38
C ASP A 430 -21.33 11.31 15.04
N SER A 431 -21.11 12.20 16.00
CA SER A 431 -20.36 13.45 15.83
C SER A 431 -18.86 13.31 16.08
N LEU A 432 -18.41 12.19 16.66
CA LEU A 432 -17.01 11.98 17.02
C LEU A 432 -16.62 10.50 16.97
N LYS A 433 -15.49 10.22 16.33
CA LYS A 433 -14.76 8.96 16.43
C LYS A 433 -13.29 9.24 16.68
N ILE A 434 -12.70 8.51 17.61
CA ILE A 434 -11.25 8.48 17.81
C ILE A 434 -10.80 7.06 17.47
N PHE A 435 -9.84 6.96 16.55
CA PHE A 435 -9.16 5.72 16.23
C PHE A 435 -7.82 5.70 16.95
N GLU A 436 -7.63 4.71 17.81
CA GLU A 436 -6.38 4.44 18.51
C GLU A 436 -5.85 3.09 18.04
N THR A 437 -4.85 3.13 17.18
CA THR A 437 -4.26 1.93 16.56
C THR A 437 -2.75 2.11 16.39
N SER A 438 -2.09 1.19 15.70
CA SER A 438 -0.69 1.33 15.31
C SER A 438 -0.50 1.01 13.84
N CYS A 439 0.53 1.63 13.24
CA CYS A 439 0.93 1.42 11.85
C CYS A 439 2.37 0.93 11.84
N LYS A 440 2.63 -0.17 11.15
CA LYS A 440 3.95 -0.79 11.10
C LYS A 440 4.92 0.09 10.33
N ASP A 441 6.21 -0.11 10.55
CA ASP A 441 7.27 0.54 9.76
C ASP A 441 7.04 0.34 8.26
N LEU A 442 7.21 1.40 7.49
CA LEU A 442 7.06 1.39 6.03
C LEU A 442 5.74 0.75 5.61
N SER A 443 4.63 1.20 6.20
CA SER A 443 3.27 0.67 5.99
C SER A 443 2.24 1.82 5.95
N ALA A 444 0.96 1.50 5.73
CA ALA A 444 -0.12 2.47 5.84
C ALA A 444 -1.39 1.87 6.47
N ALA A 445 -2.10 2.68 7.23
CA ALA A 445 -3.38 2.33 7.85
C ALA A 445 -4.54 3.05 7.14
N LEU A 446 -5.63 2.33 6.92
CA LEU A 446 -6.80 2.80 6.18
C LEU A 446 -7.98 3.05 7.13
N PHE A 447 -8.66 4.18 6.94
CA PHE A 447 -9.84 4.57 7.71
C PHE A 447 -10.96 5.00 6.77
N ASN A 448 -12.00 4.19 6.66
CA ASN A 448 -13.19 4.45 5.87
C ASN A 448 -14.22 5.25 6.67
N ILE A 449 -14.66 6.38 6.12
CA ILE A 449 -15.64 7.27 6.74
C ILE A 449 -16.86 7.36 5.81
N LYS A 450 -17.98 6.80 6.25
CA LYS A 450 -19.22 6.74 5.48
C LYS A 450 -20.23 7.79 5.94
N LEU A 451 -20.67 8.60 4.99
CA LEU A 451 -21.66 9.67 5.19
C LEU A 451 -23.10 9.12 5.00
N LYS A 452 -23.63 8.42 6.00
CA LYS A 452 -24.95 7.75 5.90
C LYS A 452 -26.13 8.57 6.43
N GLN A 453 -25.88 9.54 7.30
CA GLN A 453 -26.88 10.42 7.88
C GLN A 453 -27.79 11.03 6.81
N ILE A 454 -29.09 11.13 7.09
CA ILE A 454 -30.09 11.56 6.10
C ILE A 454 -29.79 12.97 5.58
N TYR A 455 -29.40 13.88 6.47
CA TYR A 455 -29.19 15.29 6.16
C TYR A 455 -28.07 15.91 7.01
N PHE A 456 -27.12 16.59 6.36
CA PHE A 456 -26.13 17.47 6.97
C PHE A 456 -26.55 18.93 6.77
N GLU A 457 -26.63 19.69 7.86
CA GLU A 457 -27.00 21.10 7.81
C GLU A 457 -25.94 21.93 7.05
N PRO A 458 -26.33 23.02 6.35
CA PRO A 458 -25.38 23.95 5.74
C PRO A 458 -24.35 24.46 6.75
N GLY A 459 -23.09 24.57 6.34
CA GLY A 459 -21.97 24.95 7.22
C GLY A 459 -21.44 23.82 8.11
N THR A 460 -22.02 22.61 8.04
CA THR A 460 -21.45 21.43 8.71
C THR A 460 -20.15 21.01 8.01
N LYS A 461 -19.11 20.79 8.80
CA LYS A 461 -17.77 20.40 8.37
C LYS A 461 -17.33 19.12 9.09
N LEU A 462 -16.59 18.28 8.39
CA LEU A 462 -15.86 17.16 8.99
C LEU A 462 -14.43 17.61 9.25
N LYS A 463 -13.98 17.54 10.51
CA LYS A 463 -12.60 17.78 10.90
C LYS A 463 -11.91 16.45 11.20
N ILE A 464 -10.78 16.20 10.55
CA ILE A 464 -9.93 15.04 10.75
C ILE A 464 -8.58 15.54 11.29
N ASN A 465 -8.17 15.06 12.45
CA ASN A 465 -6.91 15.46 13.10
C ASN A 465 -6.09 14.21 13.43
N LEU A 466 -4.90 14.13 12.86
CA LEU A 466 -3.88 13.17 13.22
C LEU A 466 -2.93 13.82 14.23
N THR A 467 -2.70 13.18 15.37
CA THR A 467 -1.68 13.64 16.33
C THR A 467 -0.32 13.71 15.61
N PRO A 468 0.36 14.87 15.63
CA PRO A 468 1.62 15.04 14.90
C PRO A 468 2.69 14.02 15.35
N ASP A 469 3.29 13.34 14.38
CA ASP A 469 4.49 12.52 14.53
C ASP A 469 5.37 12.74 13.30
N ALA A 470 6.70 12.75 13.48
CA ALA A 470 7.65 13.03 12.40
C ALA A 470 7.63 11.99 11.27
N ASN A 471 7.09 10.79 11.53
CA ASN A 471 7.03 9.69 10.57
C ASN A 471 5.63 9.37 10.05
N LEU A 472 4.60 10.06 10.55
CA LEU A 472 3.23 9.84 10.14
C LEU A 472 2.76 10.97 9.22
N SER A 473 2.12 10.58 8.11
CA SER A 473 1.46 11.51 7.21
C SER A 473 0.03 11.07 6.94
N LEU A 474 -0.89 12.02 6.89
CA LEU A 474 -2.31 11.79 6.59
C LEU A 474 -2.63 12.33 5.19
N THR A 475 -3.20 11.49 4.35
CA THR A 475 -3.84 11.87 3.09
C THR A 475 -5.31 11.49 3.13
N LEU A 476 -6.19 12.39 2.67
CA LEU A 476 -7.61 12.15 2.54
C LEU A 476 -8.01 12.01 1.08
N TYR A 477 -8.79 10.97 0.80
CA TYR A 477 -9.40 10.70 -0.49
C TYR A 477 -10.93 10.76 -0.38
N LYS A 478 -11.60 11.08 -1.48
CA LYS A 478 -13.00 10.71 -1.70
C LYS A 478 -13.08 9.55 -2.69
N TYR A 479 -14.03 8.65 -2.52
CA TYR A 479 -14.23 7.53 -3.45
C TYR A 479 -15.72 7.22 -3.70
N LYS A 480 -16.01 6.71 -4.90
CA LYS A 480 -17.34 6.25 -5.33
C LYS A 480 -17.20 5.25 -6.47
N GLY A 481 -17.76 4.04 -6.30
CA GLY A 481 -17.60 2.97 -7.29
C GLY A 481 -16.11 2.64 -7.49
N GLU A 482 -15.64 2.73 -8.73
CA GLU A 482 -14.23 2.55 -9.08
C GLU A 482 -13.39 3.84 -8.99
N SER A 483 -14.03 5.01 -8.79
CA SER A 483 -13.34 6.29 -8.74
C SER A 483 -12.80 6.59 -7.35
N ILE A 484 -11.55 7.07 -7.30
CA ILE A 484 -10.90 7.61 -6.11
C ILE A 484 -10.13 8.88 -6.47
N GLU A 485 -10.27 9.91 -5.65
CA GLU A 485 -9.64 11.21 -5.88
C GLU A 485 -9.02 11.72 -4.58
N LYS A 486 -7.76 12.14 -4.65
CA LYS A 486 -7.09 12.81 -3.53
C LYS A 486 -7.76 14.17 -3.29
N LEU A 487 -8.18 14.41 -2.05
CA LEU A 487 -8.69 15.72 -1.62
C LEU A 487 -7.55 16.61 -1.14
N THR A 488 -6.81 16.15 -0.14
CA THR A 488 -5.71 16.91 0.47
C THR A 488 -4.84 16.02 1.36
N SER A 489 -3.71 16.54 1.84
CA SER A 489 -2.85 15.90 2.83
C SER A 489 -2.50 16.91 3.93
N GLY A 490 -2.32 16.44 5.17
CA GLY A 490 -1.96 17.28 6.31
C GLY A 490 -2.42 16.68 7.64
N ASN A 491 -1.88 17.16 8.76
CA ASN A 491 -2.23 16.64 10.09
C ASN A 491 -3.62 17.11 10.56
N GLU A 492 -4.10 18.25 10.06
CA GLU A 492 -5.46 18.72 10.26
C GLU A 492 -6.12 18.95 8.90
N ILE A 493 -7.23 18.27 8.66
CA ILE A 493 -8.00 18.35 7.41
C ILE A 493 -9.43 18.73 7.75
N THR A 494 -9.97 19.71 7.05
CA THR A 494 -11.38 20.13 7.17
C THR A 494 -12.08 19.93 5.82
N VAL A 495 -13.20 19.21 5.83
CA VAL A 495 -14.04 18.96 4.65
C VAL A 495 -15.40 19.60 4.87
N GLY A 496 -15.75 20.57 4.02
CA GLY A 496 -17.09 21.17 3.98
C GLY A 496 -18.07 20.42 3.08
N GLU A 497 -19.25 21.00 2.88
CA GLU A 497 -20.24 20.55 1.89
C GLU A 497 -20.60 19.04 2.01
N LEU A 498 -20.70 18.53 3.24
CA LEU A 498 -20.91 17.10 3.49
C LEU A 498 -22.22 16.57 2.87
N GLN A 499 -23.26 17.41 2.80
CA GLN A 499 -24.51 17.06 2.14
C GLN A 499 -24.30 16.80 0.63
N THR A 500 -23.55 17.68 -0.04
CA THR A 500 -23.23 17.53 -1.48
C THR A 500 -22.44 16.26 -1.74
N LEU A 501 -21.41 15.98 -0.94
CA LEU A 501 -20.62 14.74 -1.05
C LEU A 501 -21.50 13.50 -0.90
N LYS A 502 -22.34 13.49 0.13
CA LYS A 502 -23.30 12.40 0.39
C LYS A 502 -24.25 12.20 -0.80
N ASP A 503 -24.89 13.26 -1.27
CA ASP A 503 -25.94 13.19 -2.30
C ASP A 503 -25.38 12.74 -3.66
N GLN A 504 -24.11 13.06 -3.92
CA GLN A 504 -23.37 12.55 -5.06
C GLN A 504 -22.88 11.11 -4.89
N GLY A 505 -23.04 10.52 -3.70
CA GLY A 505 -22.64 9.15 -3.36
C GLY A 505 -21.17 8.99 -2.99
N TRP A 506 -20.46 10.06 -2.64
CA TRP A 506 -19.07 9.99 -2.22
C TRP A 506 -18.92 9.54 -0.77
N TYR A 507 -17.92 8.69 -0.54
CA TYR A 507 -17.38 8.36 0.78
C TYR A 507 -15.98 8.91 0.92
N LEU A 508 -15.43 8.88 2.13
CA LEU A 508 -14.07 9.34 2.41
C LEU A 508 -13.20 8.19 2.87
N LEU A 509 -11.95 8.18 2.42
CA LEU A 509 -10.92 7.23 2.82
C LEU A 509 -9.71 8.04 3.31
N ALA A 510 -9.43 7.98 4.61
CA ALA A 510 -8.22 8.53 5.18
C ALA A 510 -7.13 7.46 5.19
N VAL A 511 -5.95 7.81 4.69
CA VAL A 511 -4.77 6.94 4.63
C VAL A 511 -3.69 7.58 5.50
N VAL A 512 -3.29 6.89 6.55
CA VAL A 512 -2.18 7.30 7.41
C VAL A 512 -0.97 6.45 7.07
N THR A 513 0.08 7.07 6.52
CA THR A 513 1.30 6.38 6.13
C THR A 513 2.35 6.52 7.22
N ASN A 514 3.05 5.44 7.54
CA ASN A 514 4.22 5.44 8.42
C ASN A 514 5.49 5.20 7.59
N ASP A 515 6.34 6.22 7.51
CA ASP A 515 7.60 6.17 6.77
C ASP A 515 8.81 5.75 7.63
N ARG A 516 8.60 5.43 8.91
CA ARG A 516 9.67 4.99 9.82
C ARG A 516 10.35 3.75 9.26
N TRP A 517 11.68 3.79 9.18
CA TRP A 517 12.50 2.74 8.56
C TRP A 517 13.67 2.31 9.45
N LEU A 518 13.40 1.92 10.70
CA LEU A 518 14.46 1.51 11.63
C LEU A 518 14.57 -0.01 11.71
N SER A 519 15.75 -0.56 11.42
CA SER A 519 16.07 -1.98 11.60
C SER A 519 15.69 -2.47 13.01
N PRO A 520 15.03 -3.63 13.18
CA PRO A 520 14.79 -4.68 12.18
C PRO A 520 13.55 -4.48 11.29
N TYR A 521 13.01 -3.26 11.19
CA TYR A 521 11.87 -2.88 10.33
C TYR A 521 10.54 -3.53 10.72
N THR A 522 10.43 -4.02 11.95
CA THR A 522 9.22 -4.63 12.50
C THR A 522 8.54 -3.77 13.56
N GLY A 523 9.02 -2.53 13.75
CA GLY A 523 8.43 -1.61 14.71
C GLY A 523 7.10 -1.03 14.21
N SER A 524 6.49 -0.19 15.04
CA SER A 524 5.27 0.51 14.70
C SER A 524 5.21 1.90 15.34
N LYS A 525 4.34 2.73 14.80
CA LYS A 525 3.96 4.04 15.34
C LYS A 525 2.50 4.04 15.76
N SER A 526 2.21 4.60 16.93
CA SER A 526 0.83 4.77 17.39
C SER A 526 0.13 5.83 16.55
N ILE A 527 -1.05 5.49 16.05
CA ILE A 527 -1.96 6.42 15.39
C ILE A 527 -3.03 6.83 16.38
N ASN A 528 -3.19 8.13 16.57
CA ASN A 528 -4.37 8.73 17.17
C ASN A 528 -5.02 9.65 16.12
N LEU A 529 -6.09 9.16 15.50
CA LEU A 529 -6.83 9.86 14.46
C LEU A 529 -8.21 10.23 14.97
N LYS A 530 -8.48 11.52 15.13
CA LYS A 530 -9.76 12.06 15.58
C LYS A 530 -10.55 12.56 14.39
N VAL A 531 -11.73 12.00 14.17
CA VAL A 531 -12.71 12.43 13.17
C VAL A 531 -13.92 13.02 13.89
N SER A 532 -14.25 14.28 13.63
CA SER A 532 -15.37 14.97 14.30
C SER A 532 -16.20 15.82 13.34
N ILE A 533 -17.50 15.87 13.56
CA ILE A 533 -18.42 16.79 12.90
C ILE A 533 -18.46 18.10 13.69
N GLN A 534 -18.25 19.20 13.00
CA GLN A 534 -18.35 20.56 13.52
C GLN A 534 -19.39 21.33 12.74
N LYS A 535 -20.17 22.16 13.41
CA LYS A 535 -21.11 23.08 12.77
C LYS A 535 -20.59 24.49 12.98
N ASP A 536 -20.49 25.27 11.91
CA ASP A 536 -20.28 26.72 12.06
C ASP A 536 -21.45 27.29 12.87
N GLU A 537 -21.18 28.09 13.91
CA GLU A 537 -22.24 28.69 14.72
C GLU A 537 -23.11 29.60 13.83
N THR A 538 -24.30 29.14 13.46
CA THR A 538 -25.28 29.98 12.75
C THR A 538 -25.85 31.01 13.72
N ILE A 539 -25.55 32.29 13.50
CA ILE A 539 -26.12 33.38 14.29
C ILE A 539 -27.62 33.47 13.97
N ASP A 540 -28.45 33.28 15.00
CA ASP A 540 -29.89 33.50 14.90
C ASP A 540 -30.20 35.00 15.01
N LEU A 541 -30.26 35.68 13.86
CA LEU A 541 -30.54 37.11 13.80
C LEU A 541 -31.92 37.49 14.36
N SER A 542 -32.87 36.54 14.44
CA SER A 542 -34.23 36.82 14.93
C SER A 542 -34.30 37.20 16.42
N LYS A 543 -33.23 36.90 17.17
CA LYS A 543 -33.08 37.23 18.59
C LYS A 543 -32.79 38.71 18.84
N TYR A 544 -32.25 39.45 17.88
CA TYR A 544 -31.92 40.86 18.08
C TYR A 544 -33.13 41.77 17.93
N LYS A 545 -33.47 42.47 19.00
CA LYS A 545 -34.60 43.41 19.08
C LYS A 545 -34.20 44.87 18.99
N TYR A 546 -32.93 45.18 19.26
CA TYR A 546 -32.43 46.55 19.24
C TYR A 546 -31.19 46.65 18.37
N CYS A 547 -31.08 47.78 17.67
CA CYS A 547 -29.88 48.19 16.96
C CYS A 547 -29.54 49.62 17.38
N GLN A 548 -28.26 49.89 17.61
CA GLN A 548 -27.74 51.23 17.79
C GLN A 548 -26.50 51.38 16.94
N PHE A 549 -26.28 52.56 16.37
CA PHE A 549 -25.00 52.89 15.78
C PHE A 549 -24.54 54.28 16.23
N GLY A 550 -23.23 54.50 16.17
CA GLY A 550 -22.64 55.76 16.56
C GLY A 550 -21.49 56.16 15.67
N ILE A 551 -21.35 57.47 15.45
CA ILE A 551 -20.22 58.08 14.77
C ILE A 551 -19.45 58.89 15.80
N PHE A 552 -18.24 58.47 16.14
CA PHE A 552 -17.42 59.08 17.19
C PHE A 552 -16.25 59.85 16.61
N TYR A 553 -15.89 60.95 17.28
CA TYR A 553 -14.77 61.82 16.97
C TYR A 553 -14.75 62.29 15.50
N SER A 554 -15.94 62.56 14.97
CA SER A 554 -16.09 63.10 13.61
C SER A 554 -15.86 64.60 13.61
N SER A 555 -15.01 65.07 12.69
CA SER A 555 -14.88 66.50 12.38
C SER A 555 -15.90 66.83 11.29
N VAL A 556 -16.90 67.64 11.64
CA VAL A 556 -17.99 68.00 10.70
C VAL A 556 -17.81 69.45 10.29
N LEU A 557 -17.72 69.68 8.97
CA LEU A 557 -17.76 71.02 8.40
C LEU A 557 -19.22 71.46 8.31
N ILE A 558 -19.58 72.48 9.07
CA ILE A 558 -20.92 73.06 9.12
C ILE A 558 -20.93 74.37 8.33
N GLU A 559 -21.98 74.58 7.54
CA GLU A 559 -22.33 75.84 6.90
C GLU A 559 -23.60 76.39 7.55
N ASP A 560 -23.65 77.68 7.86
CA ASP A 560 -24.82 78.32 8.45
C ASP A 560 -25.55 79.28 7.50
N SER A 561 -26.73 79.73 7.93
CA SER A 561 -27.59 80.66 7.19
C SER A 561 -26.96 82.02 6.85
N ASN A 562 -25.84 82.38 7.46
CA ASN A 562 -25.08 83.59 7.13
C ASN A 562 -23.97 83.32 6.10
N GLY A 563 -23.88 82.10 5.59
CA GLY A 563 -22.80 81.64 4.70
C GLY A 563 -21.46 81.41 5.42
N SER A 564 -21.45 81.40 6.76
CA SER A 564 -20.24 81.11 7.52
C SER A 564 -20.01 79.61 7.61
N THR A 565 -18.76 79.18 7.46
CA THR A 565 -18.37 77.78 7.65
C THR A 565 -17.49 77.61 8.86
N PHE A 566 -17.77 76.62 9.71
CA PHE A 566 -16.92 76.27 10.84
C PHE A 566 -16.85 74.76 11.00
N THR A 567 -15.77 74.28 11.61
CA THR A 567 -15.57 72.86 11.89
C THR A 567 -15.87 72.59 13.36
N THR A 568 -16.58 71.50 13.65
CA THR A 568 -16.86 71.08 15.03
C THR A 568 -16.68 69.58 15.19
N THR A 569 -16.17 69.15 16.34
CA THR A 569 -16.11 67.73 16.69
C THR A 569 -17.41 67.32 17.37
N ARG A 570 -18.08 66.30 16.83
CA ARG A 570 -19.32 65.75 17.38
C ARG A 570 -19.26 64.24 17.47
N ASN A 571 -19.87 63.72 18.53
CA ASN A 571 -20.21 62.31 18.68
C ASN A 571 -21.71 62.18 18.47
N PHE A 572 -22.10 61.25 17.61
CA PHE A 572 -23.49 60.96 17.33
C PHE A 572 -23.80 59.53 17.74
N ILE A 573 -24.92 59.31 18.43
CA ILE A 573 -25.40 57.99 18.83
C ILE A 573 -26.88 57.92 18.48
N PHE A 574 -27.26 56.86 17.76
CA PHE A 574 -28.59 56.71 17.17
C PHE A 574 -29.12 55.27 17.31
N PRO A 575 -30.44 55.07 17.38
CA PRO A 575 -31.38 56.06 17.90
C PRO A 575 -31.04 56.43 19.35
N TYR A 576 -31.38 57.65 19.76
CA TYR A 576 -31.06 58.16 21.10
C TYR A 576 -31.87 57.44 22.19
N ASP A 577 -33.07 57.01 21.84
CA ASP A 577 -33.95 56.18 22.66
C ASP A 577 -33.87 54.70 22.25
N LYS A 578 -34.26 53.82 23.17
CA LYS A 578 -34.37 52.38 22.85
C LYS A 578 -35.54 52.17 21.90
N THR A 579 -35.26 52.13 20.60
CA THR A 579 -36.26 51.75 19.60
C THR A 579 -36.17 50.26 19.30
N GLU A 580 -37.26 49.54 19.55
CA GLU A 580 -37.40 48.13 19.19
C GLU A 580 -37.59 47.98 17.67
N GLY A 581 -36.98 46.94 17.11
CA GLY A 581 -37.12 46.55 15.73
C GLY A 581 -37.09 45.04 15.58
N SER A 582 -37.03 44.57 14.34
CA SER A 582 -36.95 43.14 14.06
C SER A 582 -36.22 42.85 12.76
N PHE A 583 -35.65 41.66 12.66
CA PHE A 583 -35.14 41.12 11.41
C PHE A 583 -36.26 40.49 10.58
N SER A 584 -36.33 40.86 9.29
CA SER A 584 -37.04 40.10 8.26
C SER A 584 -35.99 39.54 7.29
N GLY A 585 -35.80 38.22 7.31
CA GLY A 585 -34.65 37.58 6.67
C GLY A 585 -33.35 38.09 7.31
N ASN A 586 -32.57 38.85 6.53
CA ASN A 586 -31.27 39.37 6.93
C ASN A 586 -31.25 40.90 7.12
N THR A 587 -32.43 41.56 7.09
CA THR A 587 -32.57 43.02 7.24
C THR A 587 -33.27 43.36 8.55
N PHE A 588 -32.60 44.08 9.44
CA PHE A 588 -33.20 44.69 10.63
C PHE A 588 -33.93 45.97 10.23
N THR A 589 -35.17 46.15 10.72
CA THR A 589 -35.93 47.40 10.55
C THR A 589 -36.49 47.88 11.89
N ALA A 590 -36.33 49.17 12.16
CA ALA A 590 -36.96 49.87 13.28
C ALA A 590 -37.55 51.21 12.79
N VAL A 591 -38.76 51.54 13.24
CA VAL A 591 -39.46 52.79 12.89
C VAL A 591 -40.05 53.37 14.18
N TRP A 592 -39.92 54.68 14.38
CA TRP A 592 -40.44 55.37 15.57
C TRP A 592 -41.10 56.69 15.20
N ASP A 593 -42.13 57.03 15.98
CA ASP A 593 -42.87 58.30 15.89
C ASP A 593 -43.29 58.73 17.31
N ILE A 594 -42.37 59.38 18.02
CA ILE A 594 -42.50 59.83 19.41
C ILE A 594 -43.04 61.26 19.39
N GLN A 595 -44.34 61.41 19.67
CA GLN A 595 -45.05 62.70 19.65
C GLN A 595 -45.32 63.30 21.04
N THR A 596 -44.97 62.58 22.11
CA THR A 596 -45.22 62.99 23.51
C THR A 596 -43.98 63.59 24.15
N GLY A 597 -44.10 64.80 24.71
CA GLY A 597 -42.97 65.53 25.30
C GLY A 597 -42.09 66.22 24.26
N TYR A 598 -41.01 66.88 24.72
CA TYR A 598 -39.97 67.41 23.84
C TYR A 598 -38.61 66.81 24.24
N PRO A 599 -37.74 66.47 23.27
CA PRO A 599 -37.97 66.60 21.84
C PRO A 599 -38.90 65.51 21.27
N LYS A 600 -39.73 65.87 20.27
CA LYS A 600 -40.47 64.89 19.45
C LYS A 600 -39.54 64.31 18.41
N ARG A 601 -39.70 63.04 18.07
CA ARG A 601 -38.77 62.32 17.19
C ARG A 601 -39.53 61.45 16.21
N LYS A 602 -39.13 61.47 14.95
CA LYS A 602 -39.66 60.55 13.95
C LYS A 602 -38.52 60.03 13.09
N GLY A 603 -38.42 58.72 12.94
CA GLY A 603 -37.31 58.15 12.19
C GLY A 603 -37.50 56.70 11.80
N GLU A 604 -36.55 56.24 11.00
CA GLU A 604 -36.46 54.88 10.50
C GLU A 604 -34.99 54.45 10.44
N MET A 605 -34.75 53.17 10.69
CA MET A 605 -33.46 52.53 10.54
C MET A 605 -33.62 51.19 9.82
N ARG A 606 -32.75 50.92 8.86
CA ARG A 606 -32.64 49.63 8.16
C ARG A 606 -31.18 49.19 8.10
N VAL A 607 -30.89 47.96 8.50
CA VAL A 607 -29.53 47.39 8.42
C VAL A 607 -29.59 45.97 7.85
N THR A 608 -28.91 45.73 6.72
CA THR A 608 -28.86 44.42 6.05
C THR A 608 -27.53 43.75 6.32
N VAL A 609 -27.56 42.63 7.04
CA VAL A 609 -26.37 41.84 7.39
C VAL A 609 -26.30 40.62 6.49
N ASP A 610 -25.15 40.33 5.88
CA ASP A 610 -24.92 39.05 5.23
C ASP A 610 -24.55 38.01 6.32
N PRO A 611 -25.38 36.98 6.56
CA PRO A 611 -25.15 36.02 7.62
C PRO A 611 -23.95 35.08 7.34
N SER A 612 -23.49 34.97 6.09
CA SER A 612 -22.37 34.12 5.70
C SER A 612 -21.01 34.81 5.90
N THR A 613 -20.94 36.11 5.59
CA THR A 613 -19.72 36.91 5.71
C THR A 613 -19.67 37.78 6.95
N LEU A 614 -20.77 37.83 7.72
CA LEU A 614 -20.98 38.75 8.84
C LEU A 614 -20.63 40.19 8.48
N THR A 615 -21.18 40.69 7.38
CA THR A 615 -20.95 42.07 6.92
C THR A 615 -22.27 42.83 6.81
N ALA A 616 -22.36 44.03 7.39
CA ALA A 616 -23.46 44.94 7.14
C ALA A 616 -23.31 45.57 5.74
N SER A 617 -23.97 44.94 4.76
CA SER A 617 -23.97 45.31 3.35
C SER A 617 -24.67 46.64 3.07
N SER A 618 -25.66 47.00 3.90
CA SER A 618 -26.32 48.31 3.83
C SER A 618 -26.78 48.78 5.21
N VAL A 619 -26.56 50.04 5.49
CA VAL A 619 -27.06 50.76 6.66
C VAL A 619 -27.79 51.99 6.15
N TYR A 620 -29.02 52.19 6.60
CA TYR A 620 -29.82 53.37 6.35
C TYR A 620 -30.43 53.84 7.65
N TYR A 621 -30.36 55.14 7.90
CA TYR A 621 -30.98 55.78 9.04
C TYR A 621 -31.48 57.16 8.68
N THR A 622 -32.67 57.50 9.16
CA THR A 622 -33.18 58.87 9.15
C THR A 622 -33.88 59.19 10.45
N GLU A 623 -33.71 60.42 10.94
CA GLU A 623 -34.46 60.94 12.08
C GLU A 623 -34.69 62.44 11.93
N ILE A 624 -35.91 62.88 12.24
CA ILE A 624 -36.28 64.27 12.43
C ILE A 624 -36.58 64.46 13.91
N ILE A 625 -35.88 65.41 14.53
CA ILE A 625 -36.02 65.79 15.93
C ILE A 625 -36.59 67.20 15.99
N ASP A 626 -37.74 67.36 16.62
CA ASP A 626 -38.37 68.65 16.93
C ASP A 626 -38.19 68.94 18.42
N ASP A 627 -37.31 69.88 18.74
CA ASP A 627 -37.02 70.27 20.13
C ASP A 627 -37.80 71.51 20.59
N ASN A 628 -38.90 71.85 19.88
CA ASN A 628 -39.72 73.06 20.04
C ASN A 628 -39.05 74.36 19.53
N ALA A 629 -37.72 74.44 19.50
CA ALA A 629 -36.98 75.61 19.05
C ALA A 629 -36.45 75.46 17.61
N SER A 630 -36.22 74.23 17.18
CA SER A 630 -35.58 73.85 15.94
C SER A 630 -36.07 72.47 15.45
N PHE A 631 -35.84 72.20 14.17
CA PHE A 631 -35.89 70.86 13.60
C PHE A 631 -34.46 70.42 13.30
N THR A 632 -34.05 69.26 13.81
CA THR A 632 -32.80 68.60 13.43
C THR A 632 -33.12 67.39 12.55
N THR A 633 -32.55 67.32 11.35
CA THR A 633 -32.69 66.17 10.44
C THR A 633 -31.36 65.43 10.32
N PHE A 634 -31.40 64.11 10.48
CA PHE A 634 -30.31 63.19 10.22
C PHE A 634 -30.66 62.25 9.08
N VAL A 635 -29.71 62.03 8.17
CA VAL A 635 -29.75 60.94 7.18
C VAL A 635 -28.37 60.32 7.12
N ILE A 636 -28.27 59.00 7.24
CA ILE A 636 -27.01 58.27 7.22
C ILE A 636 -27.17 57.05 6.34
N GLU A 637 -26.28 56.90 5.36
CA GLU A 637 -26.17 55.70 4.55
C GLU A 637 -24.73 55.20 4.60
N ALA A 638 -24.57 53.91 4.90
CA ALA A 638 -23.26 53.26 4.94
C ALA A 638 -23.32 51.83 4.38
N SER A 639 -22.16 51.25 4.08
CA SER A 639 -22.04 49.86 3.63
C SER A 639 -20.68 49.25 4.00
N ASN A 640 -20.55 47.93 3.81
CA ASN A 640 -19.29 47.18 3.95
C ASN A 640 -18.68 47.24 5.37
N ILE A 641 -19.51 47.16 6.41
CA ILE A 641 -19.04 47.16 7.80
C ILE A 641 -18.96 45.71 8.28
N ALA A 642 -17.74 45.22 8.52
CA ALA A 642 -17.53 43.89 9.09
C ALA A 642 -18.09 43.82 10.53
N MET A 643 -18.82 42.74 10.80
CA MET A 643 -19.49 42.46 12.07
C MET A 643 -18.78 41.31 12.79
N GLN A 644 -18.82 41.34 14.11
CA GLN A 644 -18.28 40.33 15.01
C GLN A 644 -19.38 39.92 16.00
N TYR A 645 -19.47 38.61 16.24
CA TYR A 645 -20.40 38.02 17.19
C TYR A 645 -19.72 37.78 18.52
N TYR A 646 -20.31 38.31 19.59
CA TYR A 646 -19.79 38.19 20.94
C TYR A 646 -20.78 37.38 21.80
N ALA A 647 -20.57 36.06 21.85
CA ALA A 647 -21.40 35.11 22.61
C ALA A 647 -21.25 35.21 24.13
N ASN A 648 -20.14 35.77 24.62
CA ASN A 648 -19.71 35.62 26.02
C ASN A 648 -20.25 36.67 27.01
N ASN A 649 -21.12 37.59 26.59
CA ASN A 649 -21.79 38.55 27.45
C ASN A 649 -23.30 38.47 27.23
N PRO A 650 -24.09 37.86 28.12
CA PRO A 650 -25.54 37.87 27.99
C PRO A 650 -26.11 39.27 28.30
N PRO A 651 -27.01 39.81 27.46
CA PRO A 651 -27.48 39.24 26.19
C PRO A 651 -26.44 39.34 25.07
N SER A 652 -26.40 38.32 24.20
CA SER A 652 -25.40 38.26 23.13
C SER A 652 -25.44 39.52 22.26
N THR A 653 -24.29 39.94 21.75
CA THR A 653 -24.19 41.15 20.91
C THR A 653 -23.56 40.82 19.57
N LEU A 654 -24.09 41.43 18.51
CA LEU A 654 -23.50 41.44 17.18
C LEU A 654 -23.10 42.88 16.89
N SER A 655 -21.82 43.16 16.76
CA SER A 655 -21.34 44.54 16.54
C SER A 655 -20.31 44.64 15.43
N GLY A 656 -20.30 45.76 14.74
CA GLY A 656 -19.31 46.08 13.71
C GLY A 656 -18.70 47.44 13.99
N GLN A 657 -17.42 47.61 13.70
CA GLN A 657 -16.72 48.87 13.83
C GLN A 657 -15.76 49.07 12.68
N ILE A 658 -15.80 50.26 12.10
CA ILE A 658 -14.78 50.77 11.18
C ILE A 658 -14.19 52.06 11.77
N SER A 659 -12.94 52.36 11.43
CA SER A 659 -12.20 53.49 11.99
C SER A 659 -11.34 54.19 10.96
N GLY A 660 -10.95 55.43 11.23
CA GLY A 660 -10.07 56.18 10.34
C GLY A 660 -10.73 56.51 9.02
N ASN A 661 -9.95 56.44 7.94
CA ASN A 661 -10.40 56.73 6.59
C ASN A 661 -11.46 55.76 6.05
N ASP A 662 -11.52 54.54 6.60
CA ASP A 662 -12.52 53.53 6.19
C ASP A 662 -13.95 54.00 6.45
N VAL A 663 -14.16 54.86 7.47
CA VAL A 663 -15.45 55.47 7.76
C VAL A 663 -15.98 56.26 6.56
N CYS A 664 -15.12 57.06 5.93
CA CYS A 664 -15.49 57.87 4.77
C CYS A 664 -15.61 57.02 3.49
N GLY A 665 -14.90 55.89 3.41
CA GLY A 665 -15.06 54.93 2.32
C GLY A 665 -16.39 54.16 2.40
N SER A 666 -16.89 53.93 3.61
CA SER A 666 -18.15 53.21 3.85
C SER A 666 -19.39 54.11 3.85
N LEU A 667 -19.27 55.40 4.20
CA LEU A 667 -20.39 56.36 4.22
C LEU A 667 -20.70 56.87 2.81
N SER A 668 -21.87 56.52 2.27
CA SER A 668 -22.35 57.05 0.99
C SER A 668 -23.15 58.35 1.16
N ASN A 669 -23.77 58.56 2.33
CA ASN A 669 -24.53 59.76 2.63
C ASN A 669 -24.44 60.11 4.12
N PHE A 670 -24.27 61.40 4.42
CA PHE A 670 -24.41 61.95 5.76
C PHE A 670 -25.04 63.34 5.69
N THR A 671 -26.24 63.47 6.23
CA THR A 671 -26.97 64.74 6.39
C THR A 671 -27.13 65.03 7.88
N TYR A 672 -26.84 66.27 8.26
CA TYR A 672 -27.10 66.81 9.60
C TYR A 672 -27.50 68.27 9.43
N ASP A 673 -28.81 68.52 9.46
CA ASP A 673 -29.40 69.83 9.21
C ASP A 673 -30.15 70.28 10.46
N ILE A 674 -29.88 71.49 10.96
CA ILE A 674 -30.65 72.16 12.00
C ILE A 674 -31.33 73.38 11.38
N VAL A 675 -32.64 73.53 11.58
CA VAL A 675 -33.42 74.68 11.12
C VAL A 675 -34.20 75.25 12.31
N SER A 676 -33.93 76.48 12.69
CA SER A 676 -34.70 77.18 13.74
C SER A 676 -36.13 77.43 13.27
N GLN A 677 -37.08 77.18 14.18
CA GLN A 677 -38.49 77.39 13.89
C GLN A 677 -38.90 78.87 13.94
N THR A 678 -38.10 79.74 14.57
CA THR A 678 -38.49 81.13 14.88
C THR A 678 -37.57 82.19 14.27
N SER A 679 -36.27 81.93 14.13
CA SER A 679 -35.31 82.95 13.68
C SER A 679 -34.97 82.86 12.18
N GLY A 680 -35.41 81.80 11.50
CA GLY A 680 -34.96 81.48 10.14
C GLY A 680 -33.50 81.01 10.04
N TYR A 681 -32.78 80.95 11.17
CA TYR A 681 -31.42 80.42 11.23
C TYR A 681 -31.40 78.94 10.84
N TRP A 682 -30.41 78.54 10.05
CA TRP A 682 -30.14 77.13 9.78
C TRP A 682 -28.65 76.85 9.84
N SER A 683 -28.30 75.60 10.10
CA SER A 683 -26.93 75.07 9.97
C SER A 683 -26.98 73.67 9.36
N LYS A 684 -26.06 73.37 8.44
CA LYS A 684 -26.03 72.11 7.69
C LYS A 684 -24.63 71.54 7.63
N ALA A 685 -24.52 70.23 7.79
CA ALA A 685 -23.28 69.52 7.52
C ALA A 685 -23.02 69.50 6.02
N LYS A 686 -21.88 70.07 5.63
CA LYS A 686 -21.39 70.06 4.25
C LYS A 686 -20.58 68.80 3.94
N SER A 687 -19.81 68.34 4.93
CA SER A 687 -19.00 67.11 4.82
C SER A 687 -18.58 66.62 6.20
N ILE A 688 -18.39 65.32 6.32
CA ILE A 688 -17.60 64.71 7.41
C ILE A 688 -16.13 64.60 6.95
N GLN A 689 -15.22 65.00 7.81
CA GLN A 689 -13.80 64.68 7.71
C GLN A 689 -13.50 63.52 8.64
N CYS A 690 -13.05 62.41 8.07
CA CYS A 690 -12.58 61.25 8.83
C CYS A 690 -11.10 61.42 9.14
N ALA A 691 -10.74 61.32 10.42
CA ALA A 691 -9.37 61.27 10.90
C ALA A 691 -9.12 59.90 11.56
N ASP A 692 -7.88 59.59 11.92
CA ASP A 692 -7.49 58.29 12.50
C ASP A 692 -8.29 57.89 13.75
N ASN A 693 -8.82 58.87 14.49
CA ASN A 693 -9.66 58.64 15.68
C ASN A 693 -11.17 58.58 15.38
N THR A 694 -11.61 58.84 14.14
CA THR A 694 -13.02 58.72 13.77
C THR A 694 -13.43 57.26 13.74
N SER A 695 -14.58 56.91 14.30
CA SER A 695 -15.13 55.55 14.19
C SER A 695 -16.62 55.55 13.92
N PHE A 696 -17.06 54.53 13.19
CA PHE A 696 -18.47 54.19 12.99
C PHE A 696 -18.72 52.81 13.58
N THR A 697 -19.65 52.71 14.53
CA THR A 697 -19.94 51.46 15.25
C THR A 697 -21.40 51.11 15.10
N ILE A 698 -21.73 49.86 14.81
CA ILE A 698 -23.10 49.29 14.84
C ILE A 698 -23.14 48.22 15.93
N VAL A 699 -24.23 48.15 16.70
CA VAL A 699 -24.43 47.17 17.77
C VAL A 699 -25.87 46.68 17.77
N PHE A 700 -26.06 45.38 17.63
CA PHE A 700 -27.33 44.68 17.86
C PHE A 700 -27.36 44.04 19.25
N LYS A 701 -28.53 44.04 19.90
CA LYS A 701 -28.76 43.48 21.24
C LYS A 701 -30.06 42.68 21.31
N GLU A 702 -30.09 41.59 22.09
CA GLU A 702 -31.23 40.65 22.17
C GLU A 702 -32.38 41.06 23.10
N TYR A 703 -32.23 42.14 23.88
CA TYR A 703 -33.06 42.43 25.08
C TYR A 703 -34.58 42.23 24.93
#